data_AF-A0A6G0WX71-F1
#
_entry.id   AF-A0A6G0WX71-F1
#
_cell.length_a   1.000
_cell.length_b   1.000
_cell.length_c   1.000
_cell.angle_alpha   90.00
_cell.angle_beta   90.00
_cell.angle_gamma   90.00
#
_symmetry.space_group_name_H-M   'P 1'
#
loop_
_entity.id
_entity.type
_entity.pdbx_description
1 polymer ?
#
loop_
_entity_poly.entity_id
_entity_poly.type
_entity_poly.pdbx_seq_one_letter_code
_entity_poly.pdbx_strand_id
1 'polypeptide(L)'
;MLGISPHSDSWPDVVKFVVSALPFAEHTETLLVRGSDDRSLLDSITKTNKYNTSTIPAALPDHAWISRASCTSSTISLDQFTAAERLRQELLLASLSINHDNIADAFDRKMHSVRLRLAQALGLDNSFEDRAFECIISPSGTDAELLATSAALARMLTLESPSNPRGTVTCVVTAQGETGSGSVNASAGQHFSKITPSGESVDIGKALAGFPSTRVTCVQIPARQTSGHILDADAAATTAVRDALSSNPNNVALLHVVLGSKTGLSCPSLGAVAALTDEFGSRLVVVVDACQMRLDRAALADFLALDYIVLVTGSKFFAGVPFCGSVLVPAQLASEMNAADARICFPPGFGQYFSKHEFPPSSMEHVRETLPARMNVGLLLRWETAVVHMQVYASIPSAIVAQISHDYITRAKAMLLTHAHIQLLDAFDAPAKRARPAPRISSTGLPLQPLDTIISFHIVDANNELLAVSKLKTLHALLAKDLSDCLAADDVALARKKCLVGQPVSLGTLPHGVLRIALGADMVNAIFQGTKTMSELVLEDAIIVRKIQLILVNWAPLVARYVEAPATSTTVPAAPVLTNASPLSPPSSSAMPLLPATNYTAVVRSLVAKFPFVHAAPRTLVYDLDAIDMAFQSLVAPFPPHFEHRFAVSACPFAFFLRRAIENDIGLTCATLVEVQHALRLGCAPHKIVFASPSKSQSDIRQAIDAGVDVTADSFGELDVIRAHAQQRFQSNFPECTPRYAGELPRIGVRVHACRQHDNRAQPPAPWTIGVPLSGENRTKIIQAFVDNPWLSSLQAMSCGPEDFAFAAHVLCDLANEIDAVVGEDRVKVLNLGGANGGCSSPTLGERVDSLHVDAPKVFERHGRTVLIEYGMNVSAKAGWTLFPVEQVRKNHDDAPTAVVVPVDGADLTATLADGTFQHRVSIVKASSEATPSETFQQELVSFSGGKPTVRSIQVPQIESGDFVILHDTGAGTLVPRNCGMPAPAVCGYRKTDDALKIVLLKPAESPEQAMHVWG
;
A
#
# COMPACT_ATOMS: atom_id res chain seq x y z
N MET A 1 28.04 -12.89 -7.56
CA MET A 1 29.43 -13.38 -7.60
C MET A 1 30.25 -12.36 -8.38
N LEU A 2 31.09 -11.58 -7.68
CA LEU A 2 31.71 -10.34 -8.19
C LEU A 2 33.07 -10.52 -8.91
N GLY A 3 33.50 -11.75 -9.22
CA GLY A 3 34.77 -11.96 -9.96
C GLY A 3 36.06 -11.52 -9.23
N ILE A 4 35.97 -11.13 -7.96
CA ILE A 4 37.10 -10.73 -7.13
C ILE A 4 37.79 -11.98 -6.58
N SER A 5 39.08 -12.14 -6.86
CA SER A 5 39.87 -13.22 -6.27
C SER A 5 39.95 -13.05 -4.75
N PRO A 6 39.71 -14.10 -3.94
CA PRO A 6 39.81 -14.04 -2.48
C PRO A 6 41.23 -13.74 -1.97
N HIS A 7 42.21 -13.62 -2.88
CA HIS A 7 43.60 -13.25 -2.61
C HIS A 7 43.95 -11.80 -3.02
N SER A 8 42.97 -10.98 -3.39
CA SER A 8 43.20 -9.55 -3.68
C SER A 8 43.26 -8.72 -2.39
N ASP A 9 44.10 -7.68 -2.37
CA ASP A 9 44.23 -6.76 -1.23
C ASP A 9 42.90 -6.07 -0.85
N SER A 10 41.93 -6.01 -1.78
CA SER A 10 40.58 -5.46 -1.57
C SER A 10 39.57 -6.44 -0.94
N TRP A 11 39.90 -7.73 -0.82
CA TRP A 11 38.96 -8.74 -0.31
C TRP A 11 38.49 -8.49 1.14
N PRO A 12 39.34 -8.05 2.09
CA PRO A 12 38.91 -7.71 3.45
C PRO A 12 37.86 -6.59 3.49
N ASP A 13 38.01 -5.56 2.65
CA ASP A 13 37.05 -4.46 2.56
C ASP A 13 35.72 -4.92 1.97
N VAL A 14 35.75 -5.77 0.93
CA VAL A 14 34.53 -6.38 0.36
C VAL A 14 33.80 -7.24 1.40
N VAL A 15 34.53 -8.07 2.16
CA VAL A 15 33.94 -8.87 3.24
C VAL A 15 33.33 -7.96 4.31
N LYS A 16 34.01 -6.88 4.68
CA LYS A 16 33.49 -5.87 5.61
C LYS A 16 32.18 -5.26 5.12
N PHE A 17 32.10 -4.81 3.86
CA PHE A 17 30.87 -4.27 3.28
C PHE A 17 29.73 -5.30 3.25
N VAL A 18 30.01 -6.54 2.83
CA VAL A 18 29.00 -7.60 2.77
C VAL A 18 28.48 -7.92 4.17
N VAL A 19 29.36 -8.03 5.17
CA VAL A 19 28.97 -8.28 6.57
C VAL A 19 28.14 -7.13 7.14
N SER A 20 28.51 -5.88 6.83
CA SER A 20 27.74 -4.70 7.23
C SER A 20 26.36 -4.61 6.57
N ALA A 21 26.22 -5.07 5.32
CA ALA A 21 24.99 -5.02 4.55
C ALA A 21 24.03 -6.19 4.79
N LEU A 22 24.56 -7.35 5.19
CA LEU A 22 23.80 -8.59 5.37
C LEU A 22 22.53 -8.44 6.23
N PRO A 23 22.53 -7.69 7.35
CA PRO A 23 21.33 -7.51 8.19
C PRO A 23 20.14 -6.85 7.46
N PHE A 24 20.38 -6.15 6.35
CA PHE A 24 19.36 -5.40 5.60
C PHE A 24 19.05 -6.00 4.23
N ALA A 25 19.75 -7.07 3.84
CA ALA A 25 19.70 -7.63 2.49
C ALA A 25 18.43 -8.45 2.19
N GLU A 26 17.78 -9.03 3.21
CA GLU A 26 16.51 -9.74 3.04
C GLU A 26 15.38 -8.77 2.61
N HIS A 27 14.36 -9.30 1.94
CA HIS A 27 13.16 -8.53 1.57
C HIS A 27 12.41 -8.02 2.80
N THR A 28 11.77 -6.84 2.68
CA THR A 28 11.07 -6.18 3.80
C THR A 28 10.02 -7.06 4.46
N GLU A 29 9.21 -7.79 3.70
CA GLU A 29 8.20 -8.71 4.24
C GLU A 29 8.80 -9.81 5.12
N THR A 30 10.04 -10.22 4.84
CA THR A 30 10.78 -11.23 5.61
C THR A 30 11.41 -10.60 6.85
N LEU A 31 12.07 -9.45 6.71
CA LEU A 31 12.65 -8.71 7.83
C LEU A 31 11.62 -8.31 8.87
N LEU A 32 10.39 -7.94 8.45
CA LEU A 32 9.29 -7.62 9.35
C LEU A 32 8.90 -8.78 10.29
N VAL A 33 9.23 -10.03 9.93
CA VAL A 33 9.04 -11.22 10.78
C VAL A 33 10.25 -11.46 11.69
N ARG A 34 11.48 -11.13 11.25
CA ARG A 34 12.71 -11.33 12.03
C ARG A 34 12.71 -10.53 13.33
N GLY A 35 13.43 -10.98 14.34
CA GLY A 35 13.56 -10.22 15.58
C GLY A 35 12.27 -10.18 16.42
N SER A 36 11.39 -11.17 16.21
CA SER A 36 10.13 -11.38 16.93
C SER A 36 9.97 -12.87 17.25
N ASP A 37 8.82 -13.28 17.79
CA ASP A 37 8.63 -14.65 18.25
C ASP A 37 7.86 -15.56 17.26
N ASP A 38 7.59 -16.79 17.68
CA ASP A 38 6.95 -17.82 16.85
C ASP A 38 5.52 -17.47 16.39
N ARG A 39 4.89 -16.43 16.94
CA ARG A 39 3.55 -15.97 16.57
C ARG A 39 3.56 -15.05 15.35
N SER A 40 4.70 -14.46 14.99
CA SER A 40 4.87 -13.65 13.77
C SER A 40 5.15 -14.45 12.52
N LEU A 41 5.64 -15.68 12.67
CA LEU A 41 6.02 -16.52 11.54
C LEU A 41 4.85 -16.70 10.58
N LEU A 42 5.10 -16.43 9.29
CA LEU A 42 4.11 -16.63 8.24
C LEU A 42 4.06 -18.09 7.83
N ASP A 43 2.85 -18.59 7.63
CA ASP A 43 2.63 -19.86 6.94
C ASP A 43 3.12 -19.76 5.48
N SER A 44 3.77 -20.81 4.99
CA SER A 44 4.40 -20.82 3.67
C SER A 44 3.38 -20.74 2.53
N ILE A 45 2.16 -21.22 2.75
CA ILE A 45 1.08 -21.31 1.77
C ILE A 45 0.19 -20.06 1.88
N THR A 46 -0.37 -19.79 3.06
CA THR A 46 -1.34 -18.70 3.23
C THR A 46 -0.69 -17.33 3.34
N LYS A 47 0.63 -17.27 3.59
CA LYS A 47 1.38 -16.03 3.84
C LYS A 47 0.81 -15.19 4.99
N THR A 48 0.20 -15.85 5.96
CA THR A 48 -0.35 -15.23 7.18
C THR A 48 0.24 -15.86 8.43
N ASN A 49 0.31 -15.10 9.52
CA ASN A 49 0.77 -15.58 10.82
C ASN A 49 -0.34 -16.24 11.65
N LYS A 50 -0.06 -16.60 12.91
CA LYS A 50 -1.05 -17.21 13.84
C LYS A 50 -2.26 -16.32 14.17
N TYR A 51 -2.20 -15.04 13.82
CA TYR A 51 -3.30 -14.09 13.93
C TYR A 51 -4.11 -13.96 12.63
N ASN A 52 -3.76 -14.73 11.60
CA ASN A 52 -4.28 -14.63 10.23
C ASN A 52 -3.97 -13.28 9.54
N THR A 53 -2.93 -12.58 10.01
CA THR A 53 -2.47 -11.30 9.45
C THR A 53 -1.19 -11.49 8.61
N SER A 54 -0.91 -10.58 7.67
CA SER A 54 0.26 -10.67 6.78
C SER A 54 1.18 -9.44 6.89
N THR A 55 2.47 -9.65 6.61
CA THR A 55 3.46 -8.59 6.34
C THR A 55 3.57 -8.26 4.85
N ILE A 56 2.70 -8.82 4.02
CA ILE A 56 2.62 -8.57 2.59
C ILE A 56 1.34 -7.77 2.31
N PRO A 57 1.43 -6.56 1.71
CA PRO A 57 0.25 -5.74 1.42
C PRO A 57 -0.58 -6.32 0.28
N ALA A 58 -1.89 -6.04 0.28
CA ALA A 58 -2.77 -6.40 -0.83
C ALA A 58 -2.48 -5.50 -2.04
N ALA A 59 -2.07 -6.08 -3.17
CA ALA A 59 -1.80 -5.33 -4.41
C ALA A 59 -3.07 -4.76 -5.08
N LEU A 60 -4.24 -5.38 -4.85
CA LEU A 60 -5.53 -4.99 -5.43
C LEU A 60 -6.54 -4.66 -4.32
N PRO A 61 -7.31 -3.56 -4.44
CA PRO A 61 -8.32 -3.19 -3.44
C PRO A 61 -9.38 -4.27 -3.19
N ASP A 62 -9.81 -5.00 -4.22
CA ASP A 62 -10.79 -6.08 -4.08
C ASP A 62 -10.29 -7.27 -3.26
N HIS A 63 -8.96 -7.41 -3.15
CA HIS A 63 -8.29 -8.43 -2.33
C HIS A 63 -7.89 -7.89 -0.96
N ALA A 64 -8.15 -6.61 -0.67
CA ALA A 64 -7.86 -6.02 0.63
C ALA A 64 -8.73 -6.65 1.72
N TRP A 65 -8.16 -6.79 2.91
CA TRP A 65 -8.83 -7.37 4.07
C TRP A 65 -9.76 -6.33 4.68
N ILE A 66 -10.98 -6.74 5.05
CA ILE A 66 -11.82 -5.95 5.94
C ILE A 66 -11.31 -6.20 7.37
N SER A 67 -10.52 -5.27 7.88
CA SER A 67 -9.85 -5.41 9.18
C SER A 67 -10.59 -4.70 10.30
N ARG A 68 -10.96 -5.46 11.33
CA ARG A 68 -11.49 -5.00 12.64
C ARG A 68 -10.77 -5.67 13.81
N ALA A 69 -9.55 -6.14 13.56
CA ALA A 69 -8.73 -6.90 14.49
C ALA A 69 -7.70 -6.06 15.27
N SER A 70 -7.77 -4.71 15.20
CA SER A 70 -6.85 -3.76 15.86
C SER A 70 -6.84 -3.84 17.41
N CYS A 71 -7.58 -4.76 18.01
CA CYS A 71 -7.51 -5.14 19.42
C CYS A 71 -6.64 -6.39 19.68
N THR A 72 -6.09 -6.98 18.62
CA THR A 72 -5.21 -8.17 18.61
C THR A 72 -4.01 -7.98 17.69
N SER A 73 -4.24 -7.76 16.39
CA SER A 73 -3.23 -7.79 15.32
C SER A 73 -3.76 -7.10 14.06
N SER A 74 -2.88 -6.52 13.25
CA SER A 74 -3.23 -5.89 11.97
C SER A 74 -2.36 -6.41 10.82
N THR A 75 -2.92 -6.41 9.61
CA THR A 75 -2.17 -6.67 8.37
C THR A 75 -1.57 -5.36 7.87
N ILE A 76 -0.38 -5.42 7.29
CA ILE A 76 0.30 -4.22 6.78
C ILE A 76 -0.46 -3.59 5.61
N SER A 77 -0.56 -2.27 5.58
CA SER A 77 -1.04 -1.51 4.42
C SER A 77 0.10 -1.26 3.42
N LEU A 78 -0.24 -0.85 2.19
CA LEU A 78 0.76 -0.50 1.18
C LEU A 78 1.62 0.70 1.60
N ASP A 79 1.02 1.70 2.25
CA ASP A 79 1.73 2.89 2.73
C ASP A 79 2.73 2.53 3.84
N GLN A 80 2.32 1.68 4.77
CA GLN A 80 3.19 1.15 5.82
C GLN A 80 4.36 0.33 5.25
N PHE A 81 4.09 -0.53 4.27
CA PHE A 81 5.12 -1.33 3.60
C PHE A 81 6.13 -0.42 2.87
N THR A 82 5.63 0.60 2.18
CA THR A 82 6.47 1.58 1.46
C THR A 82 7.39 2.34 2.42
N ALA A 83 6.88 2.77 3.58
CA ALA A 83 7.70 3.43 4.60
C ALA A 83 8.79 2.49 5.17
N ALA A 84 8.44 1.24 5.46
CA ALA A 84 9.39 0.24 5.95
C ALA A 84 10.47 -0.10 4.89
N GLU A 85 10.08 -0.30 3.64
CA GLU A 85 11.00 -0.59 2.53
C GLU A 85 11.98 0.58 2.31
N ARG A 86 11.49 1.82 2.36
CA ARG A 86 12.35 3.00 2.29
C ARG A 86 13.40 3.00 3.41
N LEU A 87 13.00 2.76 4.66
CA LEU A 87 13.94 2.71 5.78
C LEU A 87 14.96 1.57 5.63
N ARG A 88 14.53 0.41 5.15
CA ARG A 88 15.43 -0.72 4.84
C ARG A 88 16.46 -0.33 3.78
N GLN A 89 16.04 0.30 2.69
CA GLN A 89 16.91 0.77 1.62
C GLN A 89 17.90 1.83 2.12
N GLU A 90 17.45 2.78 2.94
CA GLU A 90 18.32 3.79 3.56
C GLU A 90 19.45 3.14 4.38
N LEU A 91 19.13 2.12 5.19
CA LEU A 91 20.13 1.39 6.01
C LEU A 91 21.05 0.51 5.16
N LEU A 92 20.50 -0.15 4.13
CA LEU A 92 21.29 -0.96 3.21
C LEU A 92 22.31 -0.08 2.45
N LEU A 93 21.88 1.08 1.95
CA LEU A 93 22.78 2.02 1.29
C LEU A 93 23.82 2.60 2.26
N ALA A 94 23.42 2.95 3.49
CA ALA A 94 24.36 3.39 4.52
C ALA A 94 25.43 2.34 4.84
N SER A 95 25.06 1.05 4.87
CA SER A 95 25.98 -0.06 5.13
C SER A 95 27.02 -0.30 4.02
N LEU A 96 26.74 0.20 2.81
CA LEU A 96 27.61 0.11 1.63
C LEU A 96 28.41 1.41 1.39
N SER A 97 28.24 2.43 2.24
CA SER A 97 28.96 3.70 2.13
C SER A 97 30.44 3.55 2.46
N ILE A 98 31.31 4.10 1.60
CA ILE A 98 32.77 4.12 1.78
C ILE A 98 33.17 5.04 2.96
N ASN A 99 32.38 6.09 3.22
CA ASN A 99 32.57 6.95 4.38
C ASN A 99 32.08 6.18 5.60
N HIS A 100 33.05 5.85 6.46
CA HIS A 100 32.99 4.98 7.64
C HIS A 100 32.03 5.47 8.74
N ASP A 101 30.75 5.63 8.46
CA ASP A 101 29.76 5.60 9.50
C ASP A 101 29.63 4.14 9.95
N ASN A 102 29.98 3.87 11.20
CA ASN A 102 29.71 2.59 11.83
C ASN A 102 28.20 2.32 11.70
N ILE A 103 27.83 1.29 10.93
CA ILE A 103 26.43 0.96 10.65
C ILE A 103 25.62 0.75 11.94
N ALA A 104 26.26 0.32 13.03
CA ALA A 104 25.64 0.22 14.34
C ALA A 104 25.22 1.60 14.90
N ASP A 105 25.99 2.66 14.64
CA ASP A 105 25.67 4.02 15.06
C ASP A 105 24.54 4.59 14.21
N ALA A 106 24.54 4.32 12.90
CA ALA A 106 23.43 4.68 12.03
C ALA A 106 22.12 3.99 12.46
N PHE A 107 22.19 2.71 12.83
CA PHE A 107 21.07 1.96 13.38
C PHE A 107 20.60 2.53 14.72
N ASP A 108 21.53 2.86 15.64
CA ASP A 108 21.20 3.52 16.92
C ASP A 108 20.50 4.87 16.71
N ARG A 109 20.95 5.69 15.74
CA ARG A 109 20.28 6.95 15.38
C ARG A 109 18.85 6.72 14.88
N LYS A 110 18.61 5.67 14.08
CA LYS A 110 17.26 5.32 13.62
C LYS A 110 16.38 4.80 14.76
N MET A 111 16.91 4.00 15.67
CA MET A 111 16.21 3.58 16.89
C MET A 111 15.89 4.79 17.79
N HIS A 112 16.80 5.76 17.92
CA HIS A 112 16.53 7.00 18.66
C HIS A 112 15.45 7.86 17.97
N SER A 113 15.46 7.94 16.63
CA SER A 113 14.40 8.60 15.87
C SER A 113 13.02 7.98 16.10
N VAL A 114 12.92 6.66 16.28
CA VAL A 114 11.66 6.01 16.69
C VAL A 114 11.22 6.49 18.08
N ARG A 115 12.12 6.57 19.06
CA ARG A 115 11.78 7.05 20.42
C ARG A 115 11.24 8.47 20.41
N LEU A 116 11.90 9.36 19.68
CA LEU A 116 11.48 10.75 19.54
C LEU A 116 10.09 10.86 18.89
N ARG A 117 9.89 10.18 17.75
CA ARG A 117 8.60 10.20 17.05
C ARG A 117 7.48 9.55 17.86
N LEU A 118 7.81 8.52 18.64
CA LEU A 118 6.87 7.90 19.57
C LEU A 118 6.45 8.88 20.66
N ALA A 119 7.40 9.54 21.34
CA ALA A 119 7.10 10.55 22.34
C ALA A 119 6.23 11.68 21.77
N GLN A 120 6.58 12.20 20.60
CA GLN A 120 5.80 13.24 19.90
C GLN A 120 4.38 12.77 19.56
N ALA A 121 4.23 11.58 18.98
CA ALA A 121 2.92 11.07 18.61
C ALA A 121 2.02 10.78 19.83
N LEU A 122 2.63 10.48 20.98
CA LEU A 122 1.93 10.30 22.24
C LEU A 122 1.65 11.61 23.00
N GLY A 123 2.09 12.76 22.48
CA GLY A 123 1.94 14.06 23.15
C GLY A 123 2.82 14.21 24.39
N LEU A 124 3.99 13.58 24.38
CA LEU A 124 4.98 13.56 25.46
C LEU A 124 6.31 14.22 25.05
N ASP A 125 6.28 15.08 24.04
CA ASP A 125 7.43 15.82 23.52
C ASP A 125 8.15 16.61 24.61
N ASN A 126 7.42 17.45 25.36
CA ASN A 126 8.02 18.26 26.43
C ASN A 126 8.65 17.37 27.52
N SER A 127 7.94 16.35 27.99
CA SER A 127 8.45 15.43 29.01
C SER A 127 9.66 14.61 28.53
N PHE A 128 9.75 14.33 27.23
CA PHE A 128 10.88 13.63 26.64
C PHE A 128 12.10 14.56 26.50
N GLU A 129 11.89 15.80 26.09
CA GLU A 129 12.94 16.84 26.02
C GLU A 129 13.50 17.16 27.40
N ASP A 130 12.65 17.25 28.42
CA ASP A 130 13.00 17.46 29.82
C ASP A 130 13.64 16.22 30.48
N ARG A 131 13.74 15.09 29.75
CA ARG A 131 14.24 13.79 30.24
C ARG A 131 13.49 13.31 31.49
N ALA A 132 12.18 13.55 31.58
CA ALA A 132 11.35 13.08 32.68
C ALA A 132 11.16 11.54 32.65
N PHE A 133 11.37 10.92 31.49
CA PHE A 133 11.30 9.48 31.31
C PHE A 133 12.25 9.00 30.20
N GLU A 134 12.55 7.71 30.22
CA GLU A 134 13.28 7.01 29.18
C GLU A 134 12.36 6.09 28.38
N CYS A 135 12.57 6.06 27.06
CA CYS A 135 11.79 5.25 26.13
C CYS A 135 12.60 4.02 25.70
N ILE A 136 12.29 2.85 26.24
CA ILE A 136 12.95 1.59 25.88
C ILE A 136 12.09 0.87 24.84
N ILE A 137 12.65 0.60 23.68
CA ILE A 137 11.94 -0.10 22.60
C ILE A 137 11.94 -1.60 22.90
N SER A 138 10.81 -2.29 22.66
CA SER A 138 10.66 -3.69 23.01
C SER A 138 10.07 -4.51 21.86
N PRO A 139 10.49 -5.78 21.65
CA PRO A 139 9.92 -6.63 20.61
C PRO A 139 8.40 -6.81 20.72
N SER A 140 7.80 -6.75 21.91
CA SER A 140 6.34 -6.73 22.06
C SER A 140 5.92 -6.20 23.43
N GLY A 141 4.62 -5.98 23.60
CA GLY A 141 4.07 -5.65 24.92
C GLY A 141 4.25 -6.77 25.96
N THR A 142 4.44 -8.03 25.54
CA THR A 142 4.75 -9.12 26.48
C THR A 142 6.23 -9.14 26.85
N ASP A 143 7.12 -8.88 25.89
CA ASP A 143 8.56 -8.74 26.18
C ASP A 143 8.79 -7.56 27.13
N ALA A 144 8.04 -6.46 26.96
CA ALA A 144 8.08 -5.28 27.83
C ALA A 144 7.84 -5.56 29.33
N GLU A 145 7.09 -6.61 29.68
CA GLU A 145 6.86 -7.02 31.07
C GLU A 145 8.16 -7.41 31.79
N LEU A 146 9.15 -7.97 31.05
CA LEU A 146 10.47 -8.28 31.61
C LEU A 146 11.17 -7.02 32.13
N LEU A 147 11.03 -5.91 31.42
CA LEU A 147 11.64 -4.64 31.78
C LEU A 147 10.96 -4.00 33.00
N ALA A 148 9.65 -4.19 33.15
CA ALA A 148 8.93 -3.76 34.36
C ALA A 148 9.41 -4.54 35.59
N THR A 149 9.61 -5.87 35.47
CA THR A 149 10.20 -6.67 36.54
C THR A 149 11.64 -6.24 36.85
N SER A 150 12.46 -5.93 35.84
CA SER A 150 13.81 -5.40 36.04
C SER A 150 13.82 -4.08 36.81
N ALA A 151 12.88 -3.17 36.51
CA ALA A 151 12.71 -1.92 37.24
C ALA A 151 12.35 -2.16 38.72
N ALA A 152 11.43 -3.09 39.00
CA ALA A 152 11.07 -3.45 40.37
C ALA A 152 12.23 -4.11 41.14
N LEU A 153 13.05 -4.92 40.48
CA LEU A 153 14.28 -5.48 41.05
C LEU A 153 15.31 -4.38 41.36
N ALA A 154 15.48 -3.40 40.47
CA ALA A 154 16.37 -2.26 40.71
C ALA A 154 15.90 -1.41 41.91
N ARG A 155 14.59 -1.15 42.00
CA ARG A 155 13.97 -0.49 43.15
C ARG A 155 14.20 -1.26 44.46
N MET A 156 13.98 -2.57 44.44
CA MET A 156 14.22 -3.44 45.59
C MET A 156 15.68 -3.37 46.04
N LEU A 157 16.65 -3.45 45.12
CA LEU A 157 18.08 -3.33 45.46
C LEU A 157 18.43 -1.95 46.02
N THR A 158 17.78 -0.89 45.53
CA THR A 158 17.99 0.48 46.01
C THR A 158 17.47 0.68 47.44
N LEU A 159 16.37 0.03 47.79
CA LEU A 159 15.75 0.09 49.13
C LEU A 159 16.32 -0.95 50.10
N GLU A 160 17.05 -1.95 49.61
CA GLU A 160 17.52 -3.09 50.38
C GLU A 160 18.54 -2.66 51.45
N SER A 161 18.13 -2.72 52.72
CA SER A 161 19.06 -2.53 53.84
C SER A 161 19.74 -3.85 54.19
N PRO A 162 21.07 -3.87 54.41
CA PRO A 162 21.80 -5.06 54.86
C PRO A 162 21.40 -5.51 56.28
N SER A 163 20.65 -4.69 57.04
CA SER A 163 20.16 -5.02 58.38
C SER A 163 18.95 -5.96 58.39
N ASN A 164 18.30 -6.17 57.24
CA ASN A 164 17.08 -6.96 57.11
C ASN A 164 17.33 -8.18 56.21
N PRO A 165 16.46 -9.21 56.25
CA PRO A 165 16.50 -10.31 55.30
C PRO A 165 16.45 -9.80 53.85
N ARG A 166 17.04 -10.56 52.93
CA ARG A 166 17.06 -10.18 51.52
C ARG A 166 15.65 -9.93 51.00
N GLY A 167 15.46 -8.81 50.31
CA GLY A 167 14.16 -8.44 49.73
C GLY A 167 13.72 -9.38 48.62
N THR A 168 12.41 -9.44 48.38
CA THR A 168 11.82 -10.08 47.20
C THR A 168 10.91 -9.11 46.45
N VAL A 169 10.71 -9.38 45.16
CA VAL A 169 9.74 -8.70 44.30
C VAL A 169 8.53 -9.60 44.11
N THR A 170 7.34 -9.10 44.44
CA THR A 170 6.07 -9.76 44.11
C THR A 170 5.38 -9.02 42.98
N CYS A 171 5.27 -9.64 41.81
CA CYS A 171 4.55 -9.09 40.66
C CYS A 171 3.08 -9.48 40.75
N VAL A 172 2.20 -8.51 40.96
CA VAL A 172 0.75 -8.66 41.01
C VAL A 172 0.19 -8.35 39.61
N VAL A 173 -0.04 -9.40 38.82
CA VAL A 173 -0.51 -9.30 37.44
C VAL A 173 -2.03 -9.43 37.40
N THR A 174 -2.72 -8.36 36.97
CA THR A 174 -4.18 -8.30 36.97
C THR A 174 -4.78 -8.66 35.60
N ALA A 175 -6.10 -8.77 35.56
CA ALA A 175 -6.87 -9.13 34.37
C ALA A 175 -6.43 -10.44 33.67
N GLN A 176 -5.97 -11.45 34.44
CA GLN A 176 -5.58 -12.74 33.89
C GLN A 176 -6.71 -13.34 33.02
N GLY A 177 -6.32 -13.95 31.90
CA GLY A 177 -7.21 -14.48 30.86
C GLY A 177 -7.54 -13.46 29.78
N GLU A 178 -7.57 -12.18 30.16
CA GLU A 178 -7.88 -11.06 29.27
C GLU A 178 -6.68 -10.15 28.94
N THR A 179 -5.50 -10.46 29.46
CA THR A 179 -4.21 -9.86 29.07
C THR A 179 -3.45 -10.76 28.07
N GLY A 180 -2.24 -10.37 27.70
CA GLY A 180 -1.36 -11.20 26.88
C GLY A 180 -1.11 -12.55 27.54
N SER A 181 -1.24 -13.66 26.80
CA SER A 181 -1.10 -15.01 27.35
C SER A 181 0.30 -15.29 27.93
N GLY A 182 1.30 -14.52 27.52
CA GLY A 182 2.67 -14.62 28.03
C GLY A 182 3.00 -13.66 29.17
N SER A 183 2.12 -12.71 29.55
CA SER A 183 2.47 -11.62 30.48
C SER A 183 2.97 -12.16 31.82
N VAL A 184 2.34 -13.19 32.37
CA VAL A 184 2.74 -13.71 33.69
C VAL A 184 4.07 -14.44 33.64
N ASN A 185 4.30 -15.25 32.60
CA ASN A 185 5.60 -15.90 32.41
C ASN A 185 6.71 -14.85 32.22
N ALA A 186 6.44 -13.80 31.44
CA ALA A 186 7.36 -12.68 31.26
C ALA A 186 7.65 -11.97 32.60
N SER A 187 6.64 -11.60 33.38
CA SER A 187 6.81 -10.99 34.71
C SER A 187 7.59 -11.89 35.66
N ALA A 188 7.48 -13.21 35.53
CA ALA A 188 8.21 -14.20 36.33
C ALA A 188 9.65 -14.46 35.84
N GLY A 189 10.09 -13.78 34.78
CA GLY A 189 11.39 -14.02 34.14
C GLY A 189 11.51 -15.40 33.52
N GLN A 190 10.45 -15.86 32.85
CA GLN A 190 10.36 -17.14 32.16
C GLN A 190 10.07 -16.95 30.68
N HIS A 191 10.44 -17.94 29.88
CA HIS A 191 10.08 -17.99 28.46
C HIS A 191 8.55 -18.13 28.28
N PHE A 192 7.99 -17.41 27.31
CA PHE A 192 6.55 -17.37 27.03
C PHE A 192 6.18 -17.65 25.58
N SER A 193 7.17 -17.86 24.72
CA SER A 193 7.04 -18.33 23.35
C SER A 193 8.08 -19.43 23.11
N LYS A 194 7.90 -20.23 22.05
CA LYS A 194 8.83 -21.28 21.64
C LYS A 194 10.10 -20.76 20.97
N ILE A 195 10.07 -19.52 20.47
CA ILE A 195 11.18 -18.87 19.78
C ILE A 195 11.37 -17.49 20.41
N THR A 196 12.60 -17.16 20.77
CA THR A 196 12.96 -15.84 21.31
C THR A 196 13.14 -14.82 20.18
N PRO A 197 13.09 -13.50 20.46
CA PRO A 197 13.41 -12.47 19.47
C PRO A 197 14.79 -12.61 18.80
N SER A 198 15.81 -13.17 19.46
CA SER A 198 17.11 -13.49 18.80
C SER A 198 17.10 -14.78 17.98
N GLY A 199 16.05 -15.59 18.04
CA GLY A 199 15.85 -16.77 17.20
C GLY A 199 16.17 -18.11 17.85
N GLU A 200 16.50 -18.16 19.15
CA GLU A 200 16.71 -19.42 19.87
C GLU A 200 15.40 -20.13 20.15
N SER A 201 15.42 -21.47 20.08
CA SER A 201 14.30 -22.31 20.49
C SER A 201 14.36 -22.56 22.00
N VAL A 202 13.24 -22.35 22.69
CA VAL A 202 13.13 -22.40 24.15
C VAL A 202 11.82 -23.03 24.61
N ASP A 203 11.80 -23.54 25.85
CA ASP A 203 10.62 -24.14 26.46
C ASP A 203 9.81 -23.11 27.25
N ILE A 204 8.52 -22.99 26.94
CA ILE A 204 7.60 -22.09 27.65
C ILE A 204 7.53 -22.47 29.14
N GLY A 205 7.62 -21.48 30.02
CA GLY A 205 7.59 -21.62 31.48
C GLY A 205 8.96 -21.88 32.12
N LYS A 206 10.00 -22.16 31.33
CA LYS A 206 11.36 -22.29 31.85
C LYS A 206 11.95 -20.91 32.19
N ALA A 207 12.64 -20.80 33.32
CA ALA A 207 13.30 -19.57 33.74
C ALA A 207 14.39 -19.13 32.75
N LEU A 208 14.50 -17.82 32.55
CA LEU A 208 15.57 -17.19 31.77
C LEU A 208 16.93 -17.48 32.41
N ALA A 209 17.95 -17.62 31.57
CA ALA A 209 19.31 -17.91 32.04
C ALA A 209 19.80 -16.84 33.03
N GLY A 210 20.16 -17.26 34.24
CA GLY A 210 20.66 -16.38 35.31
C GLY A 210 19.60 -15.54 36.02
N PHE A 211 18.31 -15.68 35.68
CA PHE A 211 17.26 -14.90 36.32
C PHE A 211 17.10 -15.25 37.80
N PRO A 212 16.93 -14.26 38.70
CA PRO A 212 16.85 -14.50 40.14
C PRO A 212 15.46 -15.03 40.56
N SER A 213 15.08 -16.22 40.08
CA SER A 213 13.75 -16.81 40.31
C SER A 213 13.41 -17.04 41.79
N THR A 214 14.40 -17.08 42.69
CA THR A 214 14.16 -17.16 44.14
C THR A 214 13.81 -15.82 44.78
N ARG A 215 14.02 -14.70 44.07
CA ARG A 215 13.69 -13.34 44.53
C ARG A 215 12.42 -12.78 43.88
N VAL A 216 11.85 -13.44 42.88
CA VAL A 216 10.67 -12.95 42.14
C VAL A 216 9.54 -13.95 42.20
N THR A 217 8.37 -13.49 42.66
CA THR A 217 7.14 -14.29 42.70
C THR A 217 6.05 -13.57 41.92
N CYS A 218 5.20 -14.30 41.20
CA CYS A 218 4.05 -13.73 40.49
C CYS A 218 2.74 -14.19 41.13
N VAL A 219 1.84 -13.24 41.37
CA VAL A 219 0.46 -13.45 41.80
C VAL A 219 -0.46 -13.01 40.67
N GLN A 220 -1.41 -13.87 40.29
CA GLN A 220 -2.35 -13.60 39.21
C GLN A 220 -3.72 -13.26 39.78
N ILE A 221 -4.32 -12.17 39.29
CA ILE A 221 -5.69 -11.78 39.62
C ILE A 221 -6.52 -11.90 38.34
N PRO A 222 -7.52 -12.80 38.30
CA PRO A 222 -8.32 -13.00 37.10
C PRO A 222 -9.24 -11.82 36.82
N ALA A 223 -9.48 -11.53 35.54
CA ALA A 223 -10.44 -10.49 35.14
C ALA A 223 -11.88 -10.84 35.55
N ARG A 224 -12.18 -12.15 35.57
CA ARG A 224 -13.51 -12.71 35.76
C ARG A 224 -13.48 -13.90 36.70
N GLN A 225 -14.58 -14.12 37.39
CA GLN A 225 -14.86 -15.33 38.16
C GLN A 225 -15.09 -16.52 37.22
N THR A 226 -15.14 -17.73 37.78
CA THR A 226 -15.48 -18.96 37.03
C THR A 226 -16.84 -18.88 36.34
N SER A 227 -17.78 -18.13 36.93
CA SER A 227 -19.11 -17.81 36.37
C SER A 227 -19.08 -16.88 35.16
N GLY A 228 -17.92 -16.31 34.80
CA GLY A 228 -17.77 -15.31 33.75
C GLY A 228 -18.06 -13.87 34.19
N HIS A 229 -18.65 -13.66 35.37
CA HIS A 229 -18.84 -12.30 35.91
C HIS A 229 -17.52 -11.62 36.25
N ILE A 230 -17.47 -10.30 36.10
CA ILE A 230 -16.29 -9.48 36.39
C ILE A 230 -15.90 -9.63 37.86
N LEU A 231 -14.62 -9.89 38.14
CA LEU A 231 -14.08 -9.93 39.50
C LEU A 231 -13.90 -8.51 40.06
N ASP A 232 -14.12 -8.34 41.36
CA ASP A 232 -13.64 -7.17 42.10
C ASP A 232 -12.12 -7.22 42.25
N ALA A 233 -11.44 -6.64 41.27
CA ALA A 233 -9.98 -6.60 41.23
C ALA A 233 -9.38 -5.62 42.24
N ASP A 234 -10.15 -4.64 42.75
CA ASP A 234 -9.63 -3.64 43.69
C ASP A 234 -9.34 -4.31 45.04
N ALA A 235 -10.32 -5.06 45.57
CA ALA A 235 -10.17 -5.82 46.81
C ALA A 235 -9.08 -6.90 46.69
N ALA A 236 -9.04 -7.62 45.56
CA ALA A 236 -8.05 -8.66 45.33
C ALA A 236 -6.62 -8.11 45.21
N ALA A 237 -6.43 -7.00 44.47
CA ALA A 237 -5.11 -6.36 44.31
C ALA A 237 -4.63 -5.76 45.62
N THR A 238 -5.52 -5.11 46.36
CA THR A 238 -5.21 -4.54 47.69
C THR A 238 -4.71 -5.60 48.65
N THR A 239 -5.42 -6.73 48.74
CA THR A 239 -5.00 -7.87 49.58
C THR A 239 -3.64 -8.41 49.14
N ALA A 240 -3.46 -8.68 47.84
CA ALA A 240 -2.21 -9.24 47.32
C ALA A 240 -0.98 -8.33 47.56
N VAL A 241 -1.14 -7.01 47.40
CA VAL A 241 -0.06 -6.04 47.65
C VAL A 241 0.27 -5.96 49.14
N ARG A 242 -0.74 -5.89 50.03
CA ARG A 242 -0.52 -5.88 51.48
C ARG A 242 0.19 -7.16 51.96
N ASP A 243 -0.26 -8.31 51.48
CA ASP A 243 0.36 -9.60 51.81
C ASP A 243 1.83 -9.64 51.37
N ALA A 244 2.13 -9.18 50.14
CA ALA A 244 3.48 -9.14 49.61
C ALA A 244 4.44 -8.25 50.43
N LEU A 245 3.95 -7.13 50.95
CA LEU A 245 4.76 -6.11 51.61
C LEU A 245 4.80 -6.22 53.14
N SER A 246 3.89 -6.99 53.75
CA SER A 246 3.75 -7.11 55.21
C SER A 246 4.92 -7.80 55.91
N SER A 247 5.58 -8.76 55.24
CA SER A 247 6.50 -9.70 55.89
C SER A 247 7.94 -9.21 56.02
N ASN A 248 8.43 -8.37 55.10
CA ASN A 248 9.81 -7.88 55.10
C ASN A 248 9.86 -6.45 54.55
N PRO A 249 10.44 -5.48 55.27
CA PRO A 249 10.57 -4.09 54.81
C PRO A 249 11.40 -3.92 53.53
N ASN A 250 12.27 -4.87 53.19
CA ASN A 250 13.04 -4.88 51.93
C ASN A 250 12.21 -5.38 50.72
N ASN A 251 10.98 -5.87 50.92
CA ASN A 251 10.15 -6.34 49.81
C ASN A 251 9.57 -5.17 49.01
N VAL A 252 9.44 -5.40 47.70
CA VAL A 252 8.80 -4.51 46.74
C VAL A 252 7.67 -5.26 46.03
N ALA A 253 6.58 -4.56 45.75
CA ALA A 253 5.47 -5.09 44.95
C ALA A 253 5.44 -4.36 43.61
N LEU A 254 5.32 -5.12 42.52
CA LEU A 254 5.07 -4.58 41.18
C LEU A 254 3.59 -4.82 40.84
N LEU A 255 2.79 -3.76 40.84
CA LEU A 255 1.36 -3.85 40.56
C LEU A 255 1.06 -3.50 39.11
N HIS A 256 0.50 -4.45 38.36
CA HIS A 256 0.07 -4.23 36.98
C HIS A 256 -1.34 -3.64 36.97
N VAL A 257 -1.48 -2.47 36.37
CA VAL A 257 -2.75 -1.78 36.12
C VAL A 257 -3.08 -1.92 34.65
N VAL A 258 -4.06 -2.76 34.33
CA VAL A 258 -4.46 -3.02 32.95
C VAL A 258 -5.50 -1.98 32.55
N LEU A 259 -5.16 -1.15 31.55
CA LEU A 259 -6.06 -0.14 30.99
C LEU A 259 -6.58 -0.60 29.63
N GLY A 260 -7.66 -1.38 29.68
CA GLY A 260 -8.30 -1.96 28.50
C GLY A 260 -7.87 -3.40 28.27
N SER A 261 -8.52 -4.32 28.98
CA SER A 261 -8.41 -5.76 28.74
C SER A 261 -8.94 -6.14 27.35
N LYS A 262 -8.83 -7.42 26.98
CA LYS A 262 -9.46 -7.97 25.76
C LYS A 262 -10.96 -7.69 25.63
N THR A 263 -11.70 -7.46 26.72
CA THR A 263 -13.13 -7.06 26.71
C THR A 263 -13.36 -5.60 27.14
N GLY A 264 -12.28 -4.80 27.23
CA GLY A 264 -12.33 -3.38 27.56
C GLY A 264 -12.39 -3.08 29.06
N LEU A 265 -12.03 -4.03 29.92
CA LEU A 265 -12.01 -3.81 31.38
C LEU A 265 -10.74 -3.05 31.79
N SER A 266 -10.89 -2.14 32.75
CA SER A 266 -9.75 -1.56 33.46
C SER A 266 -9.68 -2.10 34.88
N CYS A 267 -8.54 -2.60 35.33
CA CYS A 267 -8.37 -3.05 36.70
C CYS A 267 -6.89 -3.11 37.16
N PRO A 268 -6.63 -2.87 38.45
CA PRO A 268 -7.55 -2.30 39.45
C PRO A 268 -7.89 -0.83 39.13
N SER A 269 -8.81 -0.23 39.89
CA SER A 269 -9.15 1.19 39.74
C SER A 269 -7.98 2.08 40.15
N LEU A 270 -7.83 3.23 39.49
CA LEU A 270 -6.79 4.21 39.83
C LEU A 270 -6.96 4.79 41.25
N GLY A 271 -8.17 4.70 41.84
CA GLY A 271 -8.40 5.07 43.24
C GLY A 271 -7.78 4.07 44.21
N ALA A 272 -7.95 2.77 43.97
CA ALA A 272 -7.29 1.73 44.76
C ALA A 272 -5.75 1.78 44.63
N VAL A 273 -5.25 2.04 43.41
CA VAL A 273 -3.81 2.22 43.16
C VAL A 273 -3.27 3.42 43.92
N ALA A 274 -3.97 4.56 43.93
CA ALA A 274 -3.57 5.74 44.69
C ALA A 274 -3.50 5.45 46.20
N ALA A 275 -4.53 4.80 46.75
CA ALA A 275 -4.54 4.42 48.17
C ALA A 275 -3.36 3.50 48.56
N LEU A 276 -3.01 2.53 47.70
CA LEU A 276 -1.86 1.66 47.91
C LEU A 276 -0.53 2.42 47.76
N THR A 277 -0.46 3.40 46.84
CA THR A 277 0.71 4.25 46.65
C THR A 277 0.94 5.13 47.88
N ASP A 278 -0.12 5.70 48.44
CA ASP A 278 -0.06 6.48 49.69
C ASP A 278 0.34 5.62 50.89
N GLU A 279 -0.09 4.35 50.93
CA GLU A 279 0.21 3.41 52.01
C GLU A 279 1.67 2.91 51.98
N PHE A 280 2.22 2.59 50.80
CA PHE A 280 3.51 1.89 50.69
C PHE A 280 4.64 2.72 50.04
N GLY A 281 4.34 3.87 49.45
CA GLY A 281 5.30 4.76 48.82
C GLY A 281 6.22 4.04 47.83
N SER A 282 7.54 4.24 47.97
CA SER A 282 8.55 3.71 47.06
C SER A 282 8.64 2.18 46.98
N ARG A 283 8.04 1.45 47.93
CA ARG A 283 7.97 -0.03 47.95
C ARG A 283 6.90 -0.59 47.01
N LEU A 284 6.01 0.25 46.48
CA LEU A 284 5.08 -0.11 45.43
C LEU A 284 5.56 0.49 44.10
N VAL A 285 5.90 -0.37 43.15
CA VAL A 285 6.14 0.03 41.77
C VAL A 285 4.86 -0.26 40.98
N VAL A 286 4.36 0.73 40.24
CA VAL A 286 3.16 0.59 39.42
C VAL A 286 3.56 0.52 37.97
N VAL A 287 3.03 -0.47 37.25
CA VAL A 287 3.13 -0.57 35.80
C VAL A 287 1.75 -0.51 35.18
N VAL A 288 1.54 0.48 34.32
CA VAL A 288 0.33 0.66 33.53
C VAL A 288 0.49 -0.13 32.24
N ASP A 289 -0.22 -1.24 32.11
CA ASP A 289 -0.38 -1.93 30.84
C ASP A 289 -1.38 -1.16 29.97
N ALA A 290 -0.83 -0.23 29.18
CA ALA A 290 -1.52 0.52 28.15
C ALA A 290 -1.30 -0.10 26.76
N CYS A 291 -0.98 -1.40 26.66
CA CYS A 291 -0.64 -2.02 25.38
C CYS A 291 -1.80 -2.03 24.36
N GLN A 292 -3.05 -1.73 24.74
CA GLN A 292 -4.12 -1.48 23.79
C GLN A 292 -4.02 -0.09 23.14
N MET A 293 -3.42 0.89 23.80
CA MET A 293 -3.29 2.29 23.38
C MET A 293 -4.60 2.99 23.03
N ARG A 294 -5.70 2.56 23.66
CA ARG A 294 -7.03 3.16 23.52
C ARG A 294 -7.24 4.21 24.60
N LEU A 295 -6.30 5.13 24.79
CA LEU A 295 -6.30 6.14 25.84
C LEU A 295 -6.16 7.53 25.23
N ASP A 296 -6.69 8.54 25.92
CA ASP A 296 -6.34 9.92 25.60
C ASP A 296 -4.86 10.17 25.91
N ARG A 297 -4.20 10.99 25.08
CA ARG A 297 -2.77 11.28 25.19
C ARG A 297 -2.41 11.92 26.54
N ALA A 298 -3.27 12.77 27.09
CA ALA A 298 -3.02 13.42 28.37
C ALA A 298 -2.89 12.42 29.53
N ALA A 299 -3.56 11.25 29.44
CA ALA A 299 -3.47 10.22 30.47
C ALA A 299 -2.03 9.69 30.63
N LEU A 300 -1.27 9.62 29.54
CA LEU A 300 0.11 9.12 29.58
C LEU A 300 1.04 10.06 30.35
N ALA A 301 0.87 11.37 30.16
CA ALA A 301 1.61 12.38 30.91
C ALA A 301 1.28 12.31 32.41
N ASP A 302 0.00 12.16 32.76
CA ASP A 302 -0.44 12.02 34.14
C ASP A 302 0.15 10.76 34.82
N PHE A 303 0.25 9.63 34.11
CA PHE A 303 0.88 8.42 34.66
C PHE A 303 2.38 8.60 34.88
N LEU A 304 3.09 9.23 33.95
CA LEU A 304 4.52 9.51 34.11
C LEU A 304 4.79 10.49 35.27
N ALA A 305 3.91 11.49 35.47
CA ALA A 305 3.99 12.41 36.60
C ALA A 305 3.75 11.74 37.96
N LEU A 306 3.15 10.55 37.98
CA LEU A 306 2.97 9.72 39.18
C LEU A 306 4.09 8.68 39.35
N ASP A 307 5.17 8.78 38.57
CA ASP A 307 6.27 7.82 38.53
C ASP A 307 5.83 6.38 38.18
N TYR A 308 4.78 6.25 37.36
CA TYR A 308 4.32 4.95 36.87
C TYR A 308 5.06 4.55 35.59
N ILE A 309 5.44 3.27 35.49
CA ILE A 309 5.95 2.68 34.25
C ILE A 309 4.76 2.52 33.30
N VAL A 310 4.92 2.83 32.01
CA VAL A 310 3.84 2.66 31.02
C VAL A 310 4.27 1.74 29.89
N LEU A 311 3.53 0.65 29.67
CA LEU A 311 3.74 -0.26 28.55
C LEU A 311 2.86 0.15 27.37
N VAL A 312 3.46 0.36 26.20
CA VAL A 312 2.76 0.82 24.99
C VAL A 312 3.06 -0.09 23.80
N THR A 313 2.15 -0.16 22.83
CA THR A 313 2.42 -0.89 21.56
C THR A 313 1.87 -0.14 20.35
N GLY A 314 2.57 -0.23 19.21
CA GLY A 314 2.11 0.31 17.93
C GLY A 314 1.18 -0.63 17.15
N SER A 315 1.12 -1.91 17.51
CA SER A 315 0.51 -2.94 16.67
C SER A 315 -0.97 -3.27 16.96
N LYS A 316 -1.58 -2.58 17.93
CA LYS A 316 -3.00 -2.75 18.26
C LYS A 316 -3.81 -1.58 17.71
N PHE A 317 -4.15 -0.61 18.56
CA PHE A 317 -4.99 0.51 18.15
C PHE A 317 -4.41 1.27 16.96
N PHE A 318 -3.09 1.46 16.89
CA PHE A 318 -2.44 2.15 15.76
C PHE A 318 -2.24 1.30 14.51
N ALA A 319 -2.66 0.03 14.53
CA ALA A 319 -2.63 -0.87 13.37
C ALA A 319 -1.26 -1.01 12.68
N GLY A 320 -0.15 -0.85 13.41
CA GLY A 320 1.18 -1.25 12.95
C GLY A 320 1.31 -2.77 12.84
N VAL A 321 2.38 -3.23 12.17
CA VAL A 321 2.72 -4.66 12.13
C VAL A 321 2.93 -5.18 13.57
N PRO A 322 2.39 -6.36 13.94
CA PRO A 322 2.55 -7.01 15.24
C PRO A 322 4.00 -7.04 15.71
N PHE A 323 4.25 -6.96 17.02
CA PHE A 323 5.60 -7.00 17.62
C PHE A 323 6.40 -5.69 17.53
N CYS A 324 5.72 -4.56 17.84
CA CYS A 324 6.36 -3.28 18.11
C CYS A 324 5.88 -2.71 19.46
N GLY A 325 6.56 -3.12 20.54
CA GLY A 325 6.31 -2.65 21.91
C GLY A 325 7.29 -1.57 22.35
N SER A 326 6.96 -0.86 23.42
CA SER A 326 7.86 0.08 24.10
C SER A 326 7.47 0.22 25.57
N VAL A 327 8.44 0.62 26.39
CA VAL A 327 8.29 0.87 27.82
C VAL A 327 8.73 2.31 28.09
N LEU A 328 7.83 3.10 28.67
CA LEU A 328 8.13 4.43 29.17
C LEU A 328 8.47 4.29 30.65
N VAL A 329 9.74 4.50 30.99
CA VAL A 329 10.28 4.32 32.35
C VAL A 329 10.58 5.69 32.94
N PRO A 330 9.96 6.09 34.07
CA PRO A 330 10.30 7.34 34.75
C PRO A 330 11.80 7.47 35.02
N ALA A 331 12.34 8.70 34.92
CA ALA A 331 13.78 8.95 34.96
C ALA A 331 14.48 8.36 36.19
N GLN A 332 13.82 8.42 37.36
CA GLN A 332 14.35 7.83 38.58
C GLN A 332 14.53 6.31 38.45
N LEU A 333 13.51 5.58 37.98
CA LEU A 333 13.57 4.13 37.80
C LEU A 333 14.58 3.74 36.72
N ALA A 334 14.69 4.53 35.64
CA ALA A 334 15.70 4.30 34.61
C ALA A 334 17.13 4.45 35.17
N SER A 335 17.36 5.46 36.02
CA SER A 335 18.63 5.64 36.73
C SER A 335 18.92 4.49 37.69
N GLU A 336 17.93 4.03 38.45
CA GLU A 336 18.07 2.87 39.34
C GLU A 336 18.43 1.61 38.54
N MET A 337 17.76 1.36 37.41
CA MET A 337 18.06 0.24 36.51
C MET A 337 19.49 0.30 35.98
N ASN A 338 19.99 1.50 35.65
CA ASN A 338 21.35 1.68 35.15
C ASN A 338 22.43 1.59 36.23
N ALA A 339 22.11 1.87 37.48
CA ALA A 339 23.05 1.81 38.60
C ALA A 339 23.08 0.44 39.32
N ALA A 340 22.00 -0.33 39.23
CA ALA A 340 21.86 -1.61 39.91
C ALA A 340 22.79 -2.71 39.36
N ASP A 341 23.01 -3.77 40.15
CA ASP A 341 23.78 -4.94 39.71
C ASP A 341 23.08 -5.62 38.51
N ALA A 342 23.66 -5.46 37.33
CA ALA A 342 23.13 -5.98 36.09
C ALA A 342 22.98 -7.51 36.11
N ARG A 343 23.73 -8.26 36.93
CA ARG A 343 23.56 -9.73 37.04
C ARG A 343 22.20 -10.10 37.63
N ILE A 344 21.56 -9.19 38.37
CA ILE A 344 20.24 -9.38 38.97
C ILE A 344 19.16 -8.76 38.08
N CYS A 345 19.36 -7.50 37.64
CA CYS A 345 18.33 -6.74 36.90
C CYS A 345 18.31 -7.05 35.39
N PHE A 346 19.44 -7.42 34.79
CA PHE A 346 19.59 -7.75 33.37
C PHE A 346 20.42 -9.04 33.20
N PRO A 347 19.93 -10.17 33.74
CA PRO A 347 20.67 -11.44 33.70
C PRO A 347 20.90 -11.89 32.24
N PRO A 348 21.87 -12.78 31.98
CA PRO A 348 22.28 -13.16 30.62
C PRO A 348 21.12 -13.58 29.69
N GLY A 349 20.06 -14.18 30.21
CA GLY A 349 18.86 -14.55 29.45
C GLY A 349 18.13 -13.36 28.79
N PHE A 350 18.28 -12.13 29.30
CA PHE A 350 17.75 -10.91 28.66
C PHE A 350 18.38 -10.67 27.29
N GLY A 351 19.61 -11.13 27.09
CA GLY A 351 20.29 -11.10 25.80
C GLY A 351 19.53 -11.87 24.72
N GLN A 352 18.60 -12.77 25.05
CA GLN A 352 17.76 -13.46 24.07
C GLN A 352 16.55 -12.63 23.61
N TYR A 353 16.23 -11.56 24.33
CA TYR A 353 15.04 -10.74 24.12
C TYR A 353 15.42 -9.34 23.63
N PHE A 354 16.46 -8.76 24.22
CA PHE A 354 16.90 -7.40 23.92
C PHE A 354 18.36 -7.35 23.49
N SER A 355 18.71 -6.28 22.78
CA SER A 355 20.06 -5.86 22.43
C SER A 355 20.32 -4.49 23.05
N LYS A 356 21.55 -3.98 22.96
CA LYS A 356 21.86 -2.62 23.42
C LYS A 356 21.05 -1.55 22.68
N HIS A 357 20.66 -1.80 21.42
CA HIS A 357 20.00 -0.82 20.56
C HIS A 357 18.56 -0.49 20.97
N GLU A 358 17.91 -1.38 21.72
CA GLU A 358 16.59 -1.16 22.33
C GLU A 358 16.63 -0.15 23.49
N PHE A 359 17.81 0.11 24.07
CA PHE A 359 17.98 1.01 25.21
C PHE A 359 18.57 2.38 24.80
N PRO A 360 18.16 3.49 25.43
CA PRO A 360 18.72 4.82 25.18
C PRO A 360 20.24 4.87 25.45
N PRO A 361 21.04 5.43 24.52
CA PRO A 361 22.49 5.43 24.65
C PRO A 361 23.04 6.34 25.76
N SER A 362 22.38 7.45 26.07
CA SER A 362 22.93 8.49 26.95
C SER A 362 22.61 8.35 28.45
N SER A 363 21.69 7.46 28.81
CA SER A 363 21.15 7.33 30.17
C SER A 363 21.17 5.91 30.71
N MET A 364 21.41 4.91 29.84
CA MET A 364 21.42 3.49 30.19
C MET A 364 22.71 2.78 29.70
N GLU A 365 23.85 3.46 29.79
CA GLU A 365 25.15 2.98 29.29
C GLU A 365 25.58 1.63 29.92
N HIS A 366 25.48 1.47 31.24
CA HIS A 366 25.85 0.23 31.93
C HIS A 366 24.94 -0.94 31.54
N VAL A 367 23.64 -0.66 31.36
CA VAL A 367 22.69 -1.69 30.85
C VAL A 367 23.10 -2.12 29.45
N ARG A 368 23.41 -1.15 28.57
CA ARG A 368 23.83 -1.39 27.18
C ARG A 368 25.12 -2.22 27.09
N GLU A 369 26.05 -2.06 28.02
CA GLU A 369 27.29 -2.86 28.08
C GLU A 369 27.03 -4.34 28.39
N THR A 370 25.94 -4.67 29.09
CA THR A 370 25.60 -6.06 29.42
C THR A 370 24.84 -6.79 28.32
N LEU A 371 24.31 -6.06 27.35
CA LEU A 371 23.45 -6.59 26.29
C LEU A 371 24.22 -6.80 24.98
N PRO A 372 23.82 -7.79 24.17
CA PRO A 372 24.46 -8.04 22.88
C PRO A 372 24.26 -6.87 21.91
N ALA A 373 25.18 -6.72 20.95
CA ALA A 373 25.14 -5.67 19.92
C ALA A 373 24.40 -6.07 18.64
N ARG A 374 23.47 -7.04 18.69
CA ARG A 374 22.70 -7.44 17.50
C ARG A 374 21.74 -6.33 17.09
N MET A 375 21.62 -6.05 15.79
CA MET A 375 20.64 -5.09 15.30
C MET A 375 19.30 -5.79 15.02
N ASN A 376 18.26 -5.48 15.80
CA ASN A 376 16.91 -5.97 15.54
C ASN A 376 16.22 -5.15 14.43
N VAL A 377 16.64 -5.37 13.19
CA VAL A 377 16.13 -4.64 12.02
C VAL A 377 14.62 -4.78 11.89
N GLY A 378 14.07 -5.97 12.13
CA GLY A 378 12.64 -6.21 12.09
C GLY A 378 11.86 -5.32 13.07
N LEU A 379 12.35 -5.18 14.31
CA LEU A 379 11.72 -4.30 15.31
C LEU A 379 11.71 -2.84 14.88
N LEU A 380 12.82 -2.35 14.32
CA LEU A 380 12.91 -1.01 13.77
C LEU A 380 11.88 -0.79 12.64
N LEU A 381 11.82 -1.71 11.67
CA LEU A 381 10.87 -1.62 10.56
C LEU A 381 9.41 -1.70 11.04
N ARG A 382 9.09 -2.56 12.00
CA ARG A 382 7.73 -2.65 12.56
C ARG A 382 7.29 -1.38 13.27
N TRP A 383 8.20 -0.72 13.98
CA TRP A 383 7.91 0.60 14.55
C TRP A 383 7.68 1.66 13.47
N GLU A 384 8.43 1.62 12.36
CA GLU A 384 8.19 2.50 11.21
C GLU A 384 6.75 2.36 10.70
N THR A 385 6.22 1.13 10.60
CA THR A 385 4.83 0.91 10.18
C THR A 385 3.80 1.47 11.15
N ALA A 386 4.05 1.43 12.46
CA ALA A 386 3.13 1.97 13.45
C ALA A 386 3.10 3.51 13.41
N VAL A 387 4.28 4.14 13.27
CA VAL A 387 4.41 5.60 13.29
C VAL A 387 3.62 6.26 12.16
N VAL A 388 3.47 5.61 10.99
CA VAL A 388 2.64 6.10 9.86
C VAL A 388 1.24 6.50 10.31
N HIS A 389 0.55 5.63 11.07
CA HIS A 389 -0.81 5.95 11.56
C HIS A 389 -0.78 6.81 12.81
N MET A 390 0.22 6.63 13.69
CA MET A 390 0.33 7.40 14.94
C MET A 390 0.48 8.89 14.68
N GLN A 391 1.28 9.30 13.68
CA GLN A 391 1.50 10.71 13.36
C GLN A 391 0.23 11.40 12.85
N VAL A 392 -0.51 10.75 11.95
CA VAL A 392 -1.80 11.27 11.48
C VAL A 392 -2.78 11.35 12.64
N TYR A 393 -2.89 10.29 13.44
CA TYR A 393 -3.80 10.27 14.59
C TYR A 393 -3.48 11.36 15.62
N ALA A 394 -2.19 11.61 15.88
CA ALA A 394 -1.73 12.65 16.79
C ALA A 394 -2.12 14.07 16.31
N SER A 395 -2.34 14.27 15.02
CA SER A 395 -2.82 15.56 14.49
C SER A 395 -4.30 15.82 14.77
N ILE A 396 -5.07 14.80 15.18
CA ILE A 396 -6.52 14.89 15.37
C ILE A 396 -6.83 15.39 16.80
N PRO A 397 -7.64 16.45 16.96
CA PRO A 397 -8.11 16.89 18.27
C PRO A 397 -8.90 15.80 19.02
N SER A 398 -8.66 15.65 20.33
CA SER A 398 -9.30 14.61 21.16
C SER A 398 -10.84 14.65 21.11
N ALA A 399 -11.44 15.84 20.99
CA ALA A 399 -12.90 15.98 20.85
C ALA A 399 -13.43 15.33 19.56
N ILE A 400 -12.70 15.44 18.45
CA ILE A 400 -13.07 14.82 17.17
C ILE A 400 -12.89 13.31 17.24
N VAL A 401 -11.80 12.83 17.84
CA VAL A 401 -11.59 11.39 18.10
C VAL A 401 -12.75 10.81 18.92
N ALA A 402 -13.15 11.50 19.98
CA ALA A 402 -14.27 11.08 20.83
C ALA A 402 -15.59 11.05 20.05
N GLN A 403 -15.85 12.05 19.20
CA GLN A 403 -17.04 12.10 18.35
C GLN A 403 -17.07 10.94 17.34
N ILE A 404 -15.96 10.70 16.62
CA ILE A 404 -15.85 9.60 15.64
C ILE A 404 -16.05 8.26 16.35
N SER A 405 -15.40 8.06 17.50
CA SER A 405 -15.50 6.82 18.28
C SER A 405 -16.93 6.58 18.75
N HIS A 406 -17.59 7.60 19.28
CA HIS A 406 -18.97 7.52 19.74
C HIS A 406 -19.95 7.20 18.61
N ASP A 407 -19.83 7.87 17.47
CA ASP A 407 -20.70 7.66 16.31
C ASP A 407 -20.50 6.25 15.73
N TYR A 408 -19.25 5.80 15.59
CA TYR A 408 -18.93 4.45 15.15
C TYR A 408 -19.54 3.40 16.08
N ILE A 409 -19.27 3.46 17.38
CA ILE A 409 -19.76 2.47 18.33
C ILE A 409 -21.28 2.42 18.36
N THR A 410 -21.95 3.57 18.34
CA THR A 410 -23.41 3.66 18.33
C THR A 410 -24.00 2.97 17.11
N ARG A 411 -23.50 3.29 15.91
CA ARG A 411 -24.00 2.71 14.65
C ARG A 411 -23.64 1.24 14.50
N ALA A 412 -22.43 0.85 14.87
CA ALA A 412 -21.99 -0.54 14.79
C ALA A 412 -22.78 -1.43 15.76
N LYS A 413 -23.03 -1.00 17.01
CA LYS A 413 -23.90 -1.72 17.95
C LYS A 413 -25.34 -1.82 17.42
N ALA A 414 -25.90 -0.72 16.89
CA ALA A 414 -27.23 -0.74 16.30
C ALA A 414 -27.32 -1.74 15.14
N MET A 415 -26.32 -1.77 14.26
CA MET A 415 -26.23 -2.74 13.15
C MET A 415 -26.10 -4.18 13.65
N LEU A 416 -25.23 -4.44 14.63
CA LEU A 416 -25.03 -5.78 15.18
C LEU A 416 -26.31 -6.35 15.80
N LEU A 417 -27.10 -5.52 16.48
CA LEU A 417 -28.38 -5.91 17.08
C LEU A 417 -29.46 -6.30 16.06
N THR A 418 -29.28 -5.97 14.77
CA THR A 418 -30.21 -6.41 13.71
C THR A 418 -29.99 -7.85 13.26
N HIS A 419 -28.89 -8.51 13.69
CA HIS A 419 -28.51 -9.84 13.23
C HIS A 419 -28.79 -10.92 14.29
N ALA A 420 -29.58 -11.93 13.93
CA ALA A 420 -30.02 -12.99 14.85
C ALA A 420 -28.89 -13.84 15.47
N HIS A 421 -27.74 -13.93 14.79
CA HIS A 421 -26.59 -14.72 15.25
C HIS A 421 -25.65 -13.96 16.22
N ILE A 422 -26.01 -12.73 16.62
CA ILE A 422 -25.15 -11.86 17.42
C ILE A 422 -25.84 -11.52 18.74
N GLN A 423 -25.13 -11.70 19.86
CA GLN A 423 -25.54 -11.23 21.17
C GLN A 423 -24.42 -10.39 21.79
N LEU A 424 -24.68 -9.10 22.05
CA LEU A 424 -23.69 -8.20 22.64
C LEU A 424 -23.35 -8.57 24.09
N LEU A 425 -22.07 -8.48 24.46
CA LEU A 425 -21.59 -8.74 25.83
C LEU A 425 -22.06 -7.65 26.82
N ASP A 426 -22.34 -6.44 26.35
CA ASP A 426 -22.70 -5.28 27.14
C ASP A 426 -23.79 -5.56 28.19
N ALA A 427 -24.85 -6.29 27.81
CA ALA A 427 -25.95 -6.60 28.72
C ALA A 427 -25.51 -7.48 29.90
N PHE A 428 -24.59 -8.41 29.66
CA PHE A 428 -24.04 -9.31 30.68
C PHE A 428 -23.13 -8.57 31.67
N ASP A 429 -22.34 -7.62 31.17
CA ASP A 429 -21.38 -6.86 32.00
C ASP A 429 -21.97 -5.58 32.64
N ALA A 430 -23.12 -5.08 32.16
CA ALA A 430 -23.70 -3.81 32.57
C ALA A 430 -23.90 -3.63 34.10
N PRO A 431 -24.33 -4.64 34.89
CA PRO A 431 -24.45 -4.50 36.34
C PRO A 431 -23.10 -4.21 37.01
N ALA A 432 -22.07 -4.97 36.66
CA ALA A 432 -20.74 -4.82 37.23
C ALA A 432 -20.04 -3.54 36.73
N LYS A 433 -20.20 -3.16 35.46
CA LYS A 433 -19.67 -1.89 34.93
C LYS A 433 -20.29 -0.67 35.60
N ARG A 434 -21.60 -0.70 35.92
CA ARG A 434 -22.29 0.38 36.66
C ARG A 434 -21.88 0.49 38.13
N ALA A 435 -21.47 -0.62 38.74
CA ALA A 435 -21.02 -0.65 40.13
C ALA A 435 -19.59 -0.11 40.32
N ARG A 436 -18.84 0.14 39.24
CA ARG A 436 -17.47 0.64 39.32
C ARG A 436 -17.42 2.11 39.78
N PRO A 437 -16.39 2.49 40.54
CA PRO A 437 -16.13 3.89 40.86
C PRO A 437 -16.01 4.74 39.59
N ALA A 438 -16.40 6.02 39.70
CA ALA A 438 -16.15 6.97 38.62
C ALA A 438 -14.64 7.06 38.34
N PRO A 439 -14.23 7.12 37.06
CA PRO A 439 -12.83 7.28 36.71
C PRO A 439 -12.28 8.59 37.27
N ARG A 440 -10.99 8.59 37.64
CA ARG A 440 -10.28 9.84 37.96
C ARG A 440 -10.25 10.74 36.73
N ILE A 441 -10.14 12.05 36.95
CA ILE A 441 -10.07 13.04 35.88
C ILE A 441 -8.61 13.44 35.66
N SER A 442 -8.21 13.58 34.40
CA SER A 442 -6.88 14.00 33.97
C SER A 442 -6.63 15.47 34.27
N SER A 443 -5.37 15.90 34.13
CA SER A 443 -4.99 17.32 34.15
C SER A 443 -5.73 18.17 33.11
N THR A 444 -6.23 17.55 32.04
CA THR A 444 -7.01 18.18 30.96
C THR A 444 -8.53 18.16 31.18
N GLY A 445 -9.01 17.63 32.30
CA GLY A 445 -10.45 17.56 32.60
C GLY A 445 -11.19 16.38 31.97
N LEU A 446 -10.47 15.43 31.36
CA LEU A 446 -11.05 14.23 30.74
C LEU A 446 -10.95 13.00 31.65
N PRO A 447 -11.90 12.05 31.61
CA PRO A 447 -11.77 10.80 32.36
C PRO A 447 -10.52 9.98 31.99
N LEU A 448 -9.73 9.58 32.98
CA LEU A 448 -8.61 8.64 32.86
C LEU A 448 -9.12 7.21 32.70
N GLN A 449 -9.67 6.91 31.53
CA GLN A 449 -10.17 5.58 31.18
C GLN A 449 -9.96 5.30 29.69
N PRO A 450 -10.00 4.02 29.29
CA PRO A 450 -9.94 3.67 27.87
C PRO A 450 -11.12 4.23 27.06
N LEU A 451 -10.85 4.63 25.82
CA LEU A 451 -11.83 4.97 24.81
C LEU A 451 -12.69 3.74 24.48
N ASP A 452 -14.02 3.89 24.53
CA ASP A 452 -14.95 2.84 24.09
C ASP A 452 -14.83 2.68 22.57
N THR A 453 -14.09 1.65 22.16
CA THR A 453 -13.69 1.42 20.76
C THR A 453 -13.67 -0.07 20.40
N ILE A 454 -14.09 -0.95 21.31
CA ILE A 454 -14.14 -2.40 21.13
C ILE A 454 -15.56 -2.88 21.43
N ILE A 455 -16.19 -3.54 20.46
CA ILE A 455 -17.48 -4.19 20.65
C ILE A 455 -17.26 -5.69 20.77
N SER A 456 -17.59 -6.25 21.92
CA SER A 456 -17.50 -7.70 22.19
C SER A 456 -18.88 -8.33 22.07
N PHE A 457 -18.96 -9.47 21.39
CA PHE A 457 -20.23 -10.17 21.17
C PHE A 457 -20.05 -11.68 21.08
N HIS A 458 -21.07 -12.39 21.55
CA HIS A 458 -21.21 -13.82 21.35
C HIS A 458 -21.75 -14.13 19.97
N ILE A 459 -21.42 -15.32 19.48
CA ILE A 459 -22.04 -15.91 18.30
C ILE A 459 -23.09 -16.91 18.77
N VAL A 460 -24.30 -16.79 18.24
CA VAL A 460 -25.43 -17.67 18.49
C VAL A 460 -25.60 -18.59 17.28
N ASP A 461 -25.65 -19.90 17.48
CA ASP A 461 -25.87 -20.85 16.39
C ASP A 461 -27.36 -21.02 16.04
N ALA A 462 -27.65 -21.91 15.08
CA ALA A 462 -29.03 -22.16 14.62
C ALA A 462 -29.95 -22.76 15.70
N ASN A 463 -29.39 -23.33 16.78
CA ASN A 463 -30.13 -23.88 17.91
C ASN A 463 -30.34 -22.85 19.03
N ASN A 464 -29.98 -21.58 18.78
CA ASN A 464 -29.99 -20.51 19.76
C ASN A 464 -29.00 -20.74 20.93
N GLU A 465 -27.92 -21.51 20.70
CA GLU A 465 -26.87 -21.77 21.68
C GLU A 465 -25.64 -20.89 21.43
N LEU A 466 -24.96 -20.48 22.51
CA LEU A 466 -23.73 -19.71 22.42
C LEU A 466 -22.56 -20.59 21.98
N LEU A 467 -21.83 -20.14 20.96
CA LEU A 467 -20.75 -20.91 20.37
C LEU A 467 -19.59 -21.16 21.35
N ALA A 468 -19.17 -22.41 21.46
CA ALA A 468 -18.03 -22.81 22.27
C ALA A 468 -16.72 -22.15 21.78
N VAL A 469 -15.77 -21.91 22.68
CA VAL A 469 -14.48 -21.25 22.34
C VAL A 469 -13.70 -22.00 21.26
N SER A 470 -13.76 -23.34 21.24
CA SER A 470 -13.13 -24.16 20.19
C SER A 470 -13.75 -23.89 18.81
N LYS A 471 -15.08 -23.83 18.70
CA LYS A 471 -15.78 -23.45 17.47
C LYS A 471 -15.48 -22.00 17.08
N LEU A 472 -15.40 -21.07 18.03
CA LEU A 472 -15.01 -19.68 17.73
C LEU A 472 -13.62 -19.57 17.11
N LYS A 473 -12.65 -20.40 17.52
CA LYS A 473 -11.31 -20.45 16.89
C LYS A 473 -11.40 -20.91 15.43
N THR A 474 -12.23 -21.92 15.14
CA THR A 474 -12.47 -22.38 13.78
C THR A 474 -13.15 -21.31 12.92
N LEU A 475 -14.21 -20.67 13.45
CA LEU A 475 -14.88 -19.55 12.80
C LEU A 475 -13.92 -18.40 12.49
N HIS A 476 -13.09 -18.02 13.47
CA HIS A 476 -12.07 -16.98 13.32
C HIS A 476 -11.08 -17.28 12.19
N ALA A 477 -10.62 -18.53 12.08
CA ALA A 477 -9.74 -18.97 11.01
C ALA A 477 -10.44 -18.96 9.62
N LEU A 478 -11.71 -19.37 9.55
CA LEU A 478 -12.48 -19.37 8.30
C LEU A 478 -12.80 -17.95 7.81
N LEU A 479 -13.05 -16.99 8.71
CA LEU A 479 -13.30 -15.60 8.34
C LEU A 479 -12.16 -14.97 7.53
N ALA A 480 -10.92 -15.33 7.86
CA ALA A 480 -9.72 -14.82 7.20
C ALA A 480 -9.40 -15.46 5.84
N LYS A 481 -10.12 -16.51 5.44
CA LYS A 481 -9.90 -17.26 4.19
C LYS A 481 -10.87 -16.85 3.08
N ASP A 482 -10.45 -17.07 1.84
CA ASP A 482 -11.38 -17.13 0.70
C ASP A 482 -12.10 -18.49 0.76
N LEU A 483 -13.43 -18.46 0.86
CA LEU A 483 -14.25 -19.68 1.00
C LEU A 483 -15.01 -20.01 -0.29
N SER A 484 -14.78 -19.27 -1.37
CA SER A 484 -15.63 -19.34 -2.56
C SER A 484 -15.55 -20.68 -3.30
N ASP A 485 -14.42 -21.38 -3.21
CA ASP A 485 -14.23 -22.69 -3.84
C ASP A 485 -15.09 -23.81 -3.22
N CYS A 486 -15.79 -23.53 -2.12
CA CYS A 486 -16.59 -24.51 -1.38
C CYS A 486 -18.08 -24.18 -1.32
N LEU A 487 -18.50 -23.06 -1.92
CA LEU A 487 -19.84 -22.50 -1.78
C LEU A 487 -20.50 -22.27 -3.14
N ALA A 488 -21.83 -22.23 -3.15
CA ALA A 488 -22.62 -22.05 -4.37
C ALA A 488 -22.43 -20.64 -4.98
N ALA A 489 -22.76 -20.50 -6.28
CA ALA A 489 -22.45 -19.32 -7.10
C ALA A 489 -22.95 -17.98 -6.51
N ASP A 490 -24.10 -17.97 -5.84
CA ASP A 490 -24.73 -16.75 -5.32
C ASP A 490 -23.98 -16.15 -4.11
N ASP A 491 -23.27 -16.98 -3.34
CA ASP A 491 -22.52 -16.56 -2.15
C ASP A 491 -21.04 -16.26 -2.42
N VAL A 492 -20.56 -16.49 -3.65
CA VAL A 492 -19.14 -16.41 -4.03
C VAL A 492 -18.53 -15.05 -3.69
N ALA A 493 -19.23 -13.95 -3.94
CA ALA A 493 -18.70 -12.61 -3.68
C ALA A 493 -18.44 -12.35 -2.19
N LEU A 494 -19.36 -12.79 -1.32
CA LEU A 494 -19.22 -12.67 0.14
C LEU A 494 -18.18 -13.67 0.69
N ALA A 495 -18.17 -14.89 0.16
CA ALA A 495 -17.23 -15.94 0.52
C ALA A 495 -15.76 -15.55 0.26
N ARG A 496 -15.50 -14.78 -0.81
CA ARG A 496 -14.16 -14.27 -1.16
C ARG A 496 -13.62 -13.22 -0.20
N LYS A 497 -14.47 -12.44 0.47
CA LYS A 497 -14.03 -11.33 1.32
C LYS A 497 -13.26 -11.85 2.52
N LYS A 498 -12.01 -11.43 2.71
CA LYS A 498 -11.22 -11.81 3.88
C LYS A 498 -11.50 -10.84 5.02
N CYS A 499 -12.02 -11.35 6.13
CA CYS A 499 -12.46 -10.56 7.27
C CYS A 499 -11.59 -10.87 8.48
N LEU A 500 -11.06 -9.84 9.13
CA LEU A 500 -10.26 -9.98 10.36
C LEU A 500 -11.02 -9.38 11.52
N VAL A 501 -11.18 -10.17 12.58
CA VAL A 501 -11.77 -9.74 13.86
C VAL A 501 -10.83 -10.10 14.99
N GLY A 502 -11.04 -9.50 16.16
CA GLY A 502 -10.28 -9.82 17.36
C GLY A 502 -10.39 -11.31 17.71
N GLN A 503 -9.29 -11.88 18.20
CA GLN A 503 -9.23 -13.29 18.58
C GLN A 503 -10.31 -13.67 19.60
N PRO A 504 -10.80 -14.92 19.58
CA PRO A 504 -11.74 -15.42 20.57
C PRO A 504 -11.24 -15.24 22.01
N VAL A 505 -12.13 -14.79 22.88
CA VAL A 505 -11.85 -14.59 24.32
C VAL A 505 -12.76 -15.49 25.14
N SER A 506 -12.17 -16.27 26.05
CA SER A 506 -12.93 -17.02 27.05
C SER A 506 -13.36 -16.09 28.18
N LEU A 507 -14.58 -16.26 28.67
CA LEU A 507 -15.10 -15.50 29.82
C LEU A 507 -15.06 -16.39 31.07
N GLY A 508 -13.99 -16.27 31.87
CA GLY A 508 -13.78 -17.17 33.00
C GLY A 508 -13.58 -18.62 32.54
N THR A 509 -14.33 -19.56 33.14
CA THR A 509 -14.32 -20.98 32.77
C THR A 509 -15.54 -21.40 31.96
N LEU A 510 -16.30 -20.44 31.42
CA LEU A 510 -17.47 -20.74 30.58
C LEU A 510 -17.05 -21.48 29.30
N PRO A 511 -17.88 -22.41 28.80
CA PRO A 511 -17.57 -23.18 27.59
C PRO A 511 -17.63 -22.31 26.32
N HIS A 512 -18.40 -21.21 26.36
CA HIS A 512 -18.56 -20.24 25.27
C HIS A 512 -17.70 -18.99 25.49
N GLY A 513 -17.49 -18.23 24.42
CA GLY A 513 -16.68 -17.02 24.44
C GLY A 513 -17.25 -15.91 23.57
N VAL A 514 -16.43 -14.90 23.31
CA VAL A 514 -16.79 -13.74 22.47
C VAL A 514 -15.77 -13.52 21.35
N LEU A 515 -16.24 -12.94 20.25
CA LEU A 515 -15.42 -12.25 19.26
C LEU A 515 -15.48 -10.74 19.50
N ARG A 516 -14.58 -9.98 18.88
CA ARG A 516 -14.66 -8.52 18.91
C ARG A 516 -14.40 -7.88 17.55
N ILE A 517 -15.11 -6.79 17.27
CA ILE A 517 -14.70 -5.79 16.27
C ILE A 517 -14.18 -4.57 17.01
N ALA A 518 -13.15 -3.92 16.47
CA ALA A 518 -12.54 -2.77 17.08
C ALA A 518 -12.24 -1.66 16.08
N LEU A 519 -12.53 -0.43 16.48
CA LEU A 519 -12.12 0.79 15.79
C LEU A 519 -10.62 1.00 16.01
N GLY A 520 -9.83 1.08 14.93
CA GLY A 520 -8.40 1.43 14.98
C GLY A 520 -8.15 2.89 14.60
N ALA A 521 -6.94 3.37 14.88
CA ALA A 521 -6.49 4.70 14.47
C ALA A 521 -6.47 4.85 12.94
N ASP A 522 -6.19 3.77 12.20
CA ASP A 522 -6.29 3.72 10.73
C ASP A 522 -7.70 4.10 10.24
N MET A 523 -8.73 3.59 10.90
CA MET A 523 -10.13 3.92 10.59
C MET A 523 -10.48 5.35 11.01
N VAL A 524 -10.02 5.81 12.18
CA VAL A 524 -10.22 7.19 12.63
C VAL A 524 -9.56 8.18 11.66
N ASN A 525 -8.32 7.88 11.25
CA ASN A 525 -7.57 8.66 10.27
C ASN A 525 -8.32 8.72 8.94
N ALA A 526 -8.85 7.59 8.45
CA ALA A 526 -9.60 7.55 7.20
C ALA A 526 -10.86 8.43 7.22
N ILE A 527 -11.60 8.42 8.35
CA ILE A 527 -12.77 9.29 8.54
C ILE A 527 -12.35 10.76 8.60
N PHE A 528 -11.30 11.08 9.37
CA PHE A 528 -10.82 12.45 9.52
C PHE A 528 -10.28 13.04 8.21
N GLN A 529 -9.59 12.24 7.42
CA GLN A 529 -9.07 12.62 6.10
C GLN A 529 -10.14 12.60 4.99
N GLY A 530 -11.34 12.09 5.27
CA GLY A 530 -12.41 11.95 4.29
C GLY A 530 -12.20 10.87 3.24
N THR A 531 -11.27 9.93 3.46
CA THR A 531 -11.02 8.80 2.54
C THR A 531 -12.02 7.66 2.74
N LYS A 532 -12.72 7.63 3.88
CA LYS A 532 -13.89 6.80 4.14
C LYS A 532 -14.95 7.59 4.91
N THR A 533 -16.20 7.19 4.74
CA THR A 533 -17.34 7.67 5.50
C THR A 533 -17.71 6.70 6.62
N MET A 534 -18.42 7.19 7.65
CA MET A 534 -18.89 6.35 8.75
C MET A 534 -19.80 5.22 8.26
N SER A 535 -20.65 5.51 7.27
CA SER A 535 -21.56 4.53 6.68
C SER A 535 -20.82 3.39 5.98
N GLU A 536 -19.72 3.68 5.28
CA GLU A 536 -18.89 2.65 4.65
C GLU A 536 -18.22 1.73 5.68
N LEU A 537 -17.73 2.29 6.81
CA LEU A 537 -17.14 1.47 7.88
C LEU A 537 -18.16 0.51 8.51
N VAL A 538 -19.38 0.96 8.74
CA VAL A 538 -20.46 0.14 9.30
C VAL A 538 -20.98 -0.87 8.27
N LEU A 539 -20.99 -0.52 6.98
CA LEU A 539 -21.33 -1.46 5.91
C LEU A 539 -20.29 -2.59 5.81
N GLU A 540 -19.01 -2.28 5.93
CA GLU A 540 -17.93 -3.27 6.04
C GLU A 540 -18.13 -4.20 7.26
N ASP A 541 -18.56 -3.66 8.40
CA ASP A 541 -18.88 -4.47 9.59
C ASP A 541 -20.06 -5.43 9.32
N ALA A 542 -21.08 -4.98 8.60
CA ALA A 542 -22.19 -5.83 8.19
C ALA A 542 -21.75 -6.97 7.26
N ILE A 543 -20.75 -6.75 6.40
CA ILE A 543 -20.15 -7.81 5.56
C ILE A 543 -19.51 -8.89 6.44
N ILE A 544 -18.81 -8.51 7.51
CA ILE A 544 -18.22 -9.46 8.47
C ILE A 544 -19.32 -10.33 9.09
N VAL A 545 -20.41 -9.72 9.57
CA VAL A 545 -21.51 -10.44 10.22
C VAL A 545 -22.24 -11.37 9.24
N ARG A 546 -22.49 -10.91 8.01
CA ARG A 546 -23.07 -11.77 6.96
C ARG A 546 -22.16 -12.94 6.62
N LYS A 547 -20.84 -12.73 6.58
CA LYS A 547 -19.89 -13.83 6.36
C LYS A 547 -19.88 -14.82 7.54
N ILE A 548 -20.03 -14.35 8.78
CA ILE A 548 -20.22 -15.23 9.94
C ILE A 548 -21.44 -16.12 9.73
N GLN A 549 -22.59 -15.54 9.37
CA GLN A 549 -23.81 -16.28 9.07
C GLN A 549 -23.60 -17.32 7.97
N LEU A 550 -22.94 -16.93 6.86
CA LEU A 550 -22.60 -17.83 5.76
C LEU A 550 -21.77 -19.05 6.23
N ILE A 551 -20.78 -18.81 7.10
CA ILE A 551 -19.95 -19.88 7.66
C ILE A 551 -20.75 -20.81 8.57
N LEU A 552 -21.65 -20.27 9.40
CA LEU A 552 -22.49 -21.07 10.29
C LEU A 552 -23.45 -21.97 9.50
N VAL A 553 -24.07 -21.45 8.44
CA VAL A 553 -24.97 -22.22 7.56
C VAL A 553 -24.22 -23.35 6.86
N ASN A 554 -22.97 -23.10 6.46
CA ASN A 554 -22.13 -24.06 5.72
C ASN A 554 -21.05 -24.70 6.59
N TRP A 555 -21.29 -24.87 7.88
CA TRP A 555 -20.26 -25.27 8.84
C TRP A 555 -19.57 -26.60 8.48
N ALA A 556 -20.36 -27.65 8.26
CA ALA A 556 -19.85 -29.00 7.99
C ALA A 556 -18.93 -29.07 6.74
N PRO A 557 -19.33 -28.61 5.54
CA PRO A 557 -18.47 -28.66 4.36
C PRO A 557 -17.21 -27.80 4.50
N LEU A 558 -17.30 -26.64 5.15
CA LEU A 558 -16.15 -25.75 5.36
C LEU A 558 -15.13 -26.36 6.34
N VAL A 559 -15.59 -26.97 7.43
CA VAL A 559 -14.70 -27.67 8.38
C VAL A 559 -14.05 -28.87 7.72
N ALA A 560 -14.82 -29.69 7.01
CA ALA A 560 -14.27 -30.84 6.28
C ALA A 560 -13.15 -30.44 5.32
N ARG A 561 -13.32 -29.33 4.58
CA ARG A 561 -12.31 -28.83 3.63
C ARG A 561 -11.10 -28.18 4.29
N TYR A 562 -11.32 -27.27 5.23
CA TYR A 562 -10.28 -26.33 5.69
C TYR A 562 -9.68 -26.69 7.06
N VAL A 563 -10.24 -27.68 7.75
CA VAL A 563 -9.77 -28.15 9.07
C VAL A 563 -9.40 -29.63 9.03
N GLU A 564 -10.21 -30.47 8.39
CA GLU A 564 -10.05 -31.93 8.43
C GLU A 564 -9.26 -32.52 7.23
N ALA A 565 -9.21 -31.84 6.08
CA ALA A 565 -8.48 -32.33 4.91
C ALA A 565 -6.95 -32.18 5.04
N PRO A 566 -6.14 -33.22 4.79
CA PRO A 566 -4.69 -33.11 4.77
C PRO A 566 -4.21 -32.28 3.57
N ALA A 567 -3.28 -31.35 3.82
CA ALA A 567 -2.68 -30.48 2.81
C ALA A 567 -1.95 -31.32 1.75
N THR A 568 -2.62 -31.56 0.61
CA THR A 568 -2.00 -32.17 -0.57
C THR A 568 -1.44 -31.05 -1.45
N SER A 569 -0.12 -30.98 -1.50
CA SER A 569 0.64 -30.11 -2.39
C SER A 569 0.19 -30.36 -3.83
N THR A 570 -0.46 -29.37 -4.46
CA THR A 570 -0.78 -29.43 -5.88
C THR A 570 0.34 -28.76 -6.64
N THR A 571 1.19 -29.56 -7.27
CA THR A 571 2.20 -29.14 -8.24
C THR A 571 1.52 -28.55 -9.47
N VAL A 572 1.89 -27.33 -9.84
CA VAL A 572 1.48 -26.67 -11.09
C VAL A 572 2.15 -27.38 -12.27
N PRO A 573 1.43 -27.81 -13.32
CA PRO A 573 2.05 -28.36 -14.52
C PRO A 573 2.68 -27.26 -15.38
N ALA A 574 3.84 -27.56 -15.96
CA ALA A 574 4.52 -26.70 -16.92
C ALA A 574 3.71 -26.54 -18.22
N ALA A 575 3.75 -25.34 -18.80
CA ALA A 575 3.09 -25.01 -20.06
C ALA A 575 3.70 -25.80 -21.24
N PRO A 576 2.88 -26.23 -22.23
CA PRO A 576 3.37 -26.95 -23.40
C PRO A 576 3.98 -25.99 -24.43
N VAL A 577 5.07 -26.44 -25.04
CA VAL A 577 5.76 -25.82 -26.17
C VAL A 577 4.92 -26.02 -27.44
N LEU A 578 4.58 -24.94 -28.14
CA LEU A 578 3.97 -24.99 -29.48
C LEU A 578 5.05 -24.79 -30.54
N THR A 579 5.26 -25.81 -31.38
CA THR A 579 6.10 -25.77 -32.58
C THR A 579 5.26 -25.64 -33.85
N ASN A 580 5.72 -24.75 -34.73
CA ASN A 580 5.53 -24.68 -36.19
C ASN A 580 4.12 -24.42 -36.77
N ALA A 581 3.96 -23.25 -37.39
CA ALA A 581 3.00 -22.99 -38.45
C ALA A 581 3.70 -22.33 -39.65
N SER A 582 3.45 -22.89 -40.84
CA SER A 582 4.04 -22.52 -42.14
C SER A 582 3.44 -21.23 -42.74
N PRO A 583 4.12 -20.57 -43.70
CA PRO A 583 3.80 -19.22 -44.15
C PRO A 583 2.66 -19.19 -45.19
N LEU A 584 1.76 -18.21 -45.09
CA LEU A 584 0.70 -17.92 -46.04
C LEU A 584 1.01 -16.64 -46.84
N SER A 585 0.86 -16.76 -48.16
CA SER A 585 1.15 -15.77 -49.21
C SER A 585 0.23 -14.53 -49.17
N PRO A 586 0.63 -13.40 -49.78
CA PRO A 586 -0.05 -12.12 -49.61
C PRO A 586 -1.27 -11.99 -50.55
N PRO A 587 -2.37 -11.33 -50.12
CA PRO A 587 -3.43 -10.94 -51.03
C PRO A 587 -3.18 -9.54 -51.59
N SER A 588 -3.47 -9.41 -52.88
CA SER A 588 -3.41 -8.22 -53.71
C SER A 588 -4.64 -7.30 -53.55
N SER A 589 -4.35 -5.99 -53.55
CA SER A 589 -5.12 -4.82 -54.03
C SER A 589 -6.62 -4.64 -53.74
N SER A 590 -6.88 -3.48 -53.10
CA SER A 590 -7.92 -2.47 -53.40
C SER A 590 -9.41 -2.83 -53.24
N ALA A 591 -9.86 -2.85 -51.98
CA ALA A 591 -11.10 -2.25 -51.47
C ALA A 591 -11.24 -2.64 -49.98
N MET A 592 -11.51 -1.70 -49.07
CA MET A 592 -11.72 -2.04 -47.64
C MET A 592 -13.03 -2.83 -47.48
N PRO A 593 -13.00 -4.09 -47.01
CA PRO A 593 -14.21 -4.88 -46.83
C PRO A 593 -14.93 -4.48 -45.53
N LEU A 594 -16.26 -4.44 -45.58
CA LEU A 594 -17.13 -4.49 -44.39
C LEU A 594 -16.81 -5.77 -43.59
N LEU A 595 -16.41 -5.64 -42.33
CA LEU A 595 -16.22 -6.79 -41.43
C LEU A 595 -17.59 -7.44 -41.12
N PRO A 596 -17.71 -8.78 -41.12
CA PRO A 596 -18.95 -9.44 -40.72
C PRO A 596 -19.28 -9.08 -39.25
N ALA A 597 -20.51 -8.62 -38.99
CA ALA A 597 -20.98 -8.21 -37.67
C ALA A 597 -20.97 -9.33 -36.60
N THR A 598 -20.76 -10.58 -37.00
CA THR A 598 -20.87 -11.79 -36.17
C THR A 598 -19.92 -11.85 -34.97
N ASN A 599 -18.77 -11.18 -35.00
CA ASN A 599 -17.78 -11.23 -33.90
C ASN A 599 -18.08 -10.32 -32.70
N TYR A 600 -18.92 -9.30 -32.85
CA TYR A 600 -19.25 -8.33 -31.79
C TYR A 600 -20.69 -8.49 -31.29
N THR A 601 -21.57 -9.13 -32.06
CA THR A 601 -22.97 -9.36 -31.67
C THR A 601 -23.09 -10.08 -30.33
N ALA A 602 -22.30 -11.14 -30.10
CA ALA A 602 -22.30 -11.86 -28.83
C ALA A 602 -21.87 -10.95 -27.66
N VAL A 603 -20.86 -10.11 -27.88
CA VAL A 603 -20.34 -9.17 -26.87
C VAL A 603 -21.37 -8.11 -26.53
N VAL A 604 -21.97 -7.46 -27.52
CA VAL A 604 -23.01 -6.44 -27.31
C VAL A 604 -24.22 -7.03 -26.60
N ARG A 605 -24.67 -8.23 -26.99
CA ARG A 605 -25.80 -8.91 -26.33
C ARG A 605 -25.52 -9.20 -24.86
N SER A 606 -24.36 -9.80 -24.57
CA SER A 606 -23.96 -10.07 -23.19
C SER A 606 -23.75 -8.78 -22.38
N LEU A 607 -23.25 -7.72 -23.02
CA LEU A 607 -23.03 -6.41 -22.40
C LEU A 607 -24.37 -5.78 -22.00
N VAL A 608 -25.32 -5.75 -22.92
CA VAL A 608 -26.69 -5.23 -22.71
C VAL A 608 -27.43 -6.05 -21.64
N ALA A 609 -27.37 -7.37 -21.72
CA ALA A 609 -28.02 -8.25 -20.74
C ALA A 609 -27.48 -8.05 -19.32
N LYS A 610 -26.16 -7.84 -19.20
CA LYS A 610 -25.49 -7.65 -17.90
C LYS A 610 -25.62 -6.23 -17.37
N PHE A 611 -25.66 -5.24 -18.25
CA PHE A 611 -25.65 -3.82 -17.92
C PHE A 611 -26.78 -3.08 -18.64
N PRO A 612 -27.99 -3.04 -18.05
CA PRO A 612 -29.15 -2.39 -18.68
C PRO A 612 -28.93 -0.91 -19.00
N PHE A 613 -28.03 -0.22 -18.28
CA PHE A 613 -27.70 1.18 -18.54
C PHE A 613 -27.14 1.42 -19.95
N VAL A 614 -26.62 0.40 -20.63
CA VAL A 614 -26.04 0.51 -21.98
C VAL A 614 -27.08 0.97 -23.01
N HIS A 615 -28.36 0.68 -22.78
CA HIS A 615 -29.45 1.20 -23.62
C HIS A 615 -29.77 2.68 -23.35
N ALA A 616 -29.56 3.15 -22.14
CA ALA A 616 -29.91 4.50 -21.70
C ALA A 616 -28.74 5.48 -21.77
N ALA A 617 -27.51 4.98 -21.85
CA ALA A 617 -26.31 5.80 -21.93
C ALA A 617 -26.07 6.30 -23.36
N PRO A 618 -25.66 7.58 -23.55
CA PRO A 618 -25.45 8.15 -24.88
C PRO A 618 -24.34 7.43 -25.66
N ARG A 619 -23.32 6.92 -24.96
CA ARG A 619 -22.29 6.03 -25.50
C ARG A 619 -21.64 5.20 -24.39
N THR A 620 -21.10 4.04 -24.75
CA THR A 620 -20.30 3.19 -23.87
C THR A 620 -18.99 2.82 -24.56
N LEU A 621 -17.85 2.99 -23.88
CA LEU A 621 -16.56 2.54 -24.38
C LEU A 621 -16.31 1.10 -23.96
N VAL A 622 -15.86 0.25 -24.88
CA VAL A 622 -15.66 -1.18 -24.65
C VAL A 622 -14.24 -1.57 -25.07
N TYR A 623 -13.50 -2.20 -24.17
CA TYR A 623 -12.16 -2.74 -24.42
C TYR A 623 -12.15 -4.26 -24.52
N ASP A 624 -11.41 -4.78 -25.48
CA ASP A 624 -11.01 -6.18 -25.54
C ASP A 624 -9.76 -6.35 -24.65
N LEU A 625 -9.94 -6.97 -23.48
CA LEU A 625 -8.88 -7.06 -22.48
C LEU A 625 -7.75 -8.01 -22.91
N ASP A 626 -8.07 -9.02 -23.72
CA ASP A 626 -7.07 -9.93 -24.28
C ASP A 626 -6.28 -9.20 -25.38
N ALA A 627 -6.94 -8.33 -26.16
CA ALA A 627 -6.25 -7.47 -27.12
C ALA A 627 -5.34 -6.43 -26.45
N ILE A 628 -5.68 -5.90 -25.27
CA ILE A 628 -4.78 -5.02 -24.51
C ILE A 628 -3.49 -5.76 -24.13
N ASP A 629 -3.62 -6.94 -23.55
CA ASP A 629 -2.47 -7.75 -23.13
C ASP A 629 -1.60 -8.10 -24.36
N MET A 630 -2.21 -8.51 -25.49
CA MET A 630 -1.51 -8.78 -26.75
C MET A 630 -0.86 -7.54 -27.37
N ALA A 631 -1.48 -6.36 -27.25
CA ALA A 631 -0.95 -5.12 -27.82
C ALA A 631 0.37 -4.70 -27.15
N PHE A 632 0.47 -4.86 -25.82
CA PHE A 632 1.72 -4.60 -25.11
C PHE A 632 2.80 -5.65 -25.41
N GLN A 633 2.43 -6.93 -25.57
CA GLN A 633 3.38 -7.95 -26.02
C GLN A 633 3.90 -7.67 -27.44
N SER A 634 3.01 -7.28 -28.35
CA SER A 634 3.32 -6.93 -29.74
C SER A 634 4.15 -5.65 -29.86
N LEU A 635 4.10 -4.78 -28.85
CA LEU A 635 4.93 -3.58 -28.78
C LEU A 635 6.41 -3.93 -28.56
N VAL A 636 6.68 -4.92 -27.71
CA VAL A 636 8.04 -5.30 -27.30
C VAL A 636 8.66 -6.33 -28.25
N ALA A 637 7.88 -7.30 -28.72
CA ALA A 637 8.38 -8.46 -29.46
C ALA A 637 9.25 -8.15 -30.70
N PRO A 638 8.98 -7.11 -31.52
CA PRO A 638 9.79 -6.79 -32.69
C PRO A 638 11.14 -6.14 -32.38
N PHE A 639 11.34 -5.62 -31.16
CA PHE A 639 12.48 -4.79 -30.81
C PHE A 639 13.54 -5.55 -29.97
N PRO A 640 14.84 -5.26 -30.16
CA PRO A 640 15.89 -5.84 -29.34
C PRO A 640 15.85 -5.38 -27.87
N PRO A 641 16.51 -6.10 -26.93
CA PRO A 641 16.44 -5.81 -25.49
C PRO A 641 16.97 -4.44 -25.02
N HIS A 642 17.77 -3.73 -25.81
CA HIS A 642 18.25 -2.37 -25.47
C HIS A 642 17.26 -1.27 -25.87
N PHE A 643 16.13 -1.66 -26.46
CA PHE A 643 14.99 -0.79 -26.68
C PHE A 643 14.07 -0.83 -25.46
N GLU A 644 13.85 0.33 -24.88
CA GLU A 644 12.88 0.54 -23.82
C GLU A 644 11.63 1.21 -24.39
N HIS A 645 10.48 0.84 -23.84
CA HIS A 645 9.19 1.34 -24.31
C HIS A 645 8.57 2.26 -23.26
N ARG A 646 7.93 3.33 -23.73
CA ARG A 646 7.11 4.24 -22.95
C ARG A 646 5.74 4.36 -23.62
N PHE A 647 4.67 4.13 -22.88
CA PHE A 647 3.31 4.33 -23.37
C PHE A 647 2.90 5.79 -23.21
N ALA A 648 2.45 6.42 -24.29
CA ALA A 648 2.02 7.82 -24.24
C ALA A 648 0.66 7.97 -23.54
N VAL A 649 0.67 8.57 -22.35
CA VAL A 649 -0.52 8.74 -21.49
C VAL A 649 -1.62 9.54 -22.20
N SER A 650 -1.24 10.53 -23.01
CA SER A 650 -2.17 11.35 -23.79
C SER A 650 -3.03 10.54 -24.77
N ALA A 651 -2.57 9.37 -25.22
CA ALA A 651 -3.35 8.49 -26.10
C ALA A 651 -4.51 7.82 -25.33
N CYS A 652 -4.24 7.35 -24.11
CA CYS A 652 -5.25 6.74 -23.26
C CYS A 652 -4.89 6.94 -21.77
N PRO A 653 -5.37 8.01 -21.12
CA PRO A 653 -5.08 8.29 -19.72
C PRO A 653 -5.89 7.40 -18.76
N PHE A 654 -6.46 6.30 -19.28
CA PHE A 654 -7.31 5.44 -18.51
C PHE A 654 -6.50 4.61 -17.52
N ALA A 655 -6.73 4.83 -16.21
CA ALA A 655 -5.96 4.19 -15.14
C ALA A 655 -5.80 2.67 -15.28
N PHE A 656 -6.84 1.95 -15.73
CA PHE A 656 -6.74 0.51 -15.98
C PHE A 656 -5.73 0.18 -17.08
N PHE A 657 -5.75 0.92 -18.19
CA PHE A 657 -4.84 0.75 -19.32
C PHE A 657 -3.39 1.08 -18.92
N LEU A 658 -3.19 2.15 -18.16
CA LEU A 658 -1.86 2.56 -17.69
C LEU A 658 -1.26 1.55 -16.70
N ARG A 659 -2.08 0.97 -15.80
CA ARG A 659 -1.62 -0.12 -14.92
C ARG A 659 -1.16 -1.34 -15.71
N ARG A 660 -1.84 -1.67 -16.81
CA ARG A 660 -1.43 -2.78 -17.70
C ARG A 660 -0.06 -2.51 -18.35
N ALA A 661 0.23 -1.26 -18.73
CA ALA A 661 1.56 -0.89 -19.21
C ALA A 661 2.62 -1.14 -18.12
N ILE A 662 2.37 -0.66 -16.90
CA ILE A 662 3.29 -0.81 -15.75
C ILE A 662 3.52 -2.29 -15.41
N GLU A 663 2.46 -3.11 -15.40
CA GLU A 663 2.52 -4.56 -15.18
C GLU A 663 3.36 -5.30 -16.24
N ASN A 664 3.44 -4.76 -17.46
CA ASN A 664 4.28 -5.28 -18.56
C ASN A 664 5.67 -4.64 -18.62
N ASP A 665 6.10 -3.97 -17.54
CA ASP A 665 7.40 -3.29 -17.41
C ASP A 665 7.61 -2.10 -18.38
N ILE A 666 6.53 -1.59 -18.98
CA ILE A 666 6.52 -0.46 -19.92
C ILE A 666 6.37 0.84 -19.12
N GLY A 667 7.25 1.81 -19.36
CA GLY A 667 7.18 3.12 -18.72
C GLY A 667 6.13 4.04 -19.35
N LEU A 668 6.07 5.30 -18.93
CA LEU A 668 5.01 6.24 -19.34
C LEU A 668 5.58 7.57 -19.87
N THR A 669 5.06 8.04 -21.00
CA THR A 669 5.35 9.39 -21.52
C THR A 669 4.19 10.31 -21.15
N CYS A 670 4.50 11.40 -20.46
CA CYS A 670 3.53 12.39 -19.99
C CYS A 670 3.72 13.72 -20.72
N ALA A 671 2.61 14.30 -21.18
CA ALA A 671 2.52 15.60 -21.84
C ALA A 671 2.12 16.73 -20.87
N THR A 672 1.65 16.42 -19.67
CA THR A 672 1.30 17.39 -18.63
C THR A 672 1.79 16.95 -17.25
N LEU A 673 1.93 17.89 -16.31
CA LEU A 673 2.25 17.54 -14.92
C LEU A 673 1.14 16.70 -14.27
N VAL A 674 -0.12 16.89 -14.65
CA VAL A 674 -1.25 16.07 -14.18
C VAL A 674 -1.06 14.61 -14.58
N GLU A 675 -0.61 14.35 -15.81
CA GLU A 675 -0.27 13.00 -16.27
C GLU A 675 0.93 12.42 -15.51
N VAL A 676 1.96 13.23 -15.23
CA VAL A 676 3.11 12.80 -14.39
C VAL A 676 2.63 12.37 -13.00
N GLN A 677 1.81 13.18 -12.35
CA GLN A 677 1.25 12.84 -11.04
C GLN A 677 0.32 11.62 -11.13
N HIS A 678 -0.42 11.46 -12.23
CA HIS A 678 -1.26 10.29 -12.44
C HIS A 678 -0.41 9.01 -12.55
N ALA A 679 0.67 9.04 -13.35
CA ALA A 679 1.62 7.94 -13.50
C ALA A 679 2.26 7.55 -12.15
N LEU A 680 2.72 8.53 -11.36
CA LEU A 680 3.29 8.31 -10.03
C LEU A 680 2.27 7.68 -9.07
N ARG A 681 1.02 8.18 -9.04
CA ARG A 681 -0.06 7.64 -8.20
C ARG A 681 -0.46 6.21 -8.58
N LEU A 682 -0.24 5.81 -9.84
CA LEU A 682 -0.47 4.44 -10.30
C LEU A 682 0.71 3.50 -10.00
N GLY A 683 1.79 3.99 -9.38
CA GLY A 683 2.95 3.19 -8.99
C GLY A 683 4.01 3.04 -10.09
N CYS A 684 3.99 3.87 -11.14
CA CYS A 684 5.07 3.87 -12.13
C CYS A 684 6.35 4.44 -11.50
N ALA A 685 7.47 3.72 -11.64
CA ALA A 685 8.75 4.17 -11.10
C ALA A 685 9.18 5.51 -11.77
N PRO A 686 9.65 6.52 -11.02
CA PRO A 686 9.95 7.84 -11.58
C PRO A 686 10.89 7.82 -12.80
N HIS A 687 11.94 7.01 -12.77
CA HIS A 687 12.90 6.84 -13.88
C HIS A 687 12.32 6.13 -15.12
N LYS A 688 11.08 5.62 -15.03
CA LYS A 688 10.31 5.10 -16.17
C LYS A 688 9.28 6.09 -16.68
N ILE A 689 9.21 7.30 -16.11
CA ILE A 689 8.33 8.37 -16.56
C ILE A 689 9.16 9.41 -17.32
N VAL A 690 8.72 9.78 -18.51
CA VAL A 690 9.32 10.86 -19.30
C VAL A 690 8.34 12.02 -19.39
N PHE A 691 8.71 13.20 -18.92
CA PHE A 691 7.93 14.42 -19.07
C PHE A 691 8.37 15.21 -20.31
N ALA A 692 7.57 15.08 -21.37
CA ALA A 692 7.94 15.39 -22.76
C ALA A 692 7.00 16.44 -23.41
N SER A 693 6.50 17.39 -22.62
CA SER A 693 5.62 18.48 -23.11
C SER A 693 6.38 19.55 -23.92
N PRO A 694 5.81 20.18 -24.96
CA PRO A 694 6.47 21.29 -25.66
C PRO A 694 6.42 22.64 -24.91
N SER A 695 5.64 22.73 -23.84
CA SER A 695 5.41 24.00 -23.13
C SER A 695 5.33 23.79 -21.61
N LYS A 696 6.42 23.36 -20.97
CA LYS A 696 6.45 23.13 -19.51
C LYS A 696 6.61 24.47 -18.79
N SER A 697 5.86 24.67 -17.71
CA SER A 697 6.13 25.81 -16.83
C SER A 697 7.40 25.56 -16.00
N GLN A 698 8.02 26.63 -15.49
CA GLN A 698 9.17 26.48 -14.60
C GLN A 698 8.85 25.65 -13.35
N SER A 699 7.61 25.76 -12.84
CA SER A 699 7.14 24.98 -11.70
C SER A 699 7.03 23.49 -12.06
N ASP A 700 6.48 23.16 -13.23
CA ASP A 700 6.32 21.78 -13.66
C ASP A 700 7.67 21.09 -13.84
N ILE A 701 8.66 21.79 -14.42
CA ILE A 701 10.02 21.29 -14.59
C ILE A 701 10.63 20.96 -13.23
N ARG A 702 10.56 21.86 -12.26
CA ARG A 702 11.12 21.64 -10.91
C ARG A 702 10.44 20.47 -10.22
N GLN A 703 9.11 20.42 -10.24
CA GLN A 703 8.34 19.34 -9.61
C GLN A 703 8.64 17.98 -10.22
N ALA A 704 8.76 17.89 -11.55
CA ALA A 704 9.12 16.64 -12.23
C ALA A 704 10.54 16.20 -11.85
N ILE A 705 11.52 17.11 -11.85
CA ILE A 705 12.90 16.82 -11.44
C ILE A 705 12.95 16.38 -9.97
N ASP A 706 12.23 17.07 -9.09
CA ASP A 706 12.16 16.76 -7.66
C ASP A 706 11.53 15.40 -7.39
N ALA A 707 10.60 14.97 -8.24
CA ALA A 707 9.98 13.65 -8.20
C ALA A 707 10.86 12.54 -8.79
N GLY A 708 12.03 12.87 -9.36
CA GLY A 708 12.93 11.90 -10.01
C GLY A 708 12.46 11.44 -11.39
N VAL A 709 11.63 12.24 -12.07
CA VAL A 709 11.08 11.96 -13.40
C VAL A 709 12.02 12.46 -14.48
N ASP A 710 12.23 11.68 -15.54
CA ASP A 710 13.06 12.11 -16.68
C ASP A 710 12.41 13.31 -17.38
N VAL A 711 13.18 14.36 -17.68
CA VAL A 711 12.65 15.59 -18.29
C VAL A 711 13.38 15.90 -19.59
N THR A 712 12.62 16.10 -20.66
CA THR A 712 13.17 16.55 -21.95
C THR A 712 12.92 18.04 -22.13
N ALA A 713 13.96 18.86 -22.26
CA ALA A 713 13.84 20.26 -22.65
C ALA A 713 13.40 20.39 -24.11
N ASP A 714 12.34 21.15 -24.37
CA ASP A 714 11.82 21.38 -25.73
C ASP A 714 12.45 22.63 -26.39
N SER A 715 13.01 23.54 -25.58
CA SER A 715 13.68 24.76 -26.02
C SER A 715 14.90 25.09 -25.16
N PHE A 716 15.78 25.97 -25.65
CA PHE A 716 16.90 26.48 -24.85
C PHE A 716 16.42 27.20 -23.58
N GLY A 717 15.26 27.86 -23.61
CA GLY A 717 14.69 28.52 -22.43
C GLY A 717 14.31 27.51 -21.34
N GLU A 718 13.71 26.37 -21.70
CA GLU A 718 13.46 25.29 -20.74
C GLU A 718 14.78 24.71 -20.20
N LEU A 719 15.80 24.56 -21.06
CA LEU A 719 17.11 24.07 -20.66
C LEU A 719 17.79 25.00 -19.64
N ASP A 720 17.68 26.31 -19.82
CA ASP A 720 18.20 27.30 -18.86
C ASP A 720 17.48 27.22 -17.51
N VAL A 721 16.17 26.95 -17.50
CA VAL A 721 15.40 26.72 -16.26
C VAL A 721 15.90 25.46 -15.55
N ILE A 722 16.13 24.37 -16.28
CA ILE A 722 16.69 23.13 -15.72
C ILE A 722 18.09 23.39 -15.16
N ARG A 723 18.94 24.11 -15.90
CA ARG A 723 20.29 24.48 -15.45
C ARG A 723 20.25 25.29 -14.15
N ALA A 724 19.37 26.27 -14.05
CA ALA A 724 19.22 27.07 -12.83
C ALA A 724 18.77 26.21 -11.63
N HIS A 725 17.82 25.29 -11.84
CA HIS A 725 17.38 24.37 -10.78
C HIS A 725 18.47 23.38 -10.36
N ALA A 726 19.21 22.84 -11.33
CA ALA A 726 20.37 21.99 -11.11
C ALA A 726 21.43 22.70 -10.24
N GLN A 727 21.80 23.92 -10.62
CA GLN A 727 22.76 24.75 -9.88
C GLN A 727 22.31 25.02 -8.44
N GLN A 728 21.03 25.36 -8.22
CA GLN A 728 20.48 25.54 -6.87
C GLN A 728 20.60 24.28 -6.02
N ARG A 729 20.36 23.10 -6.62
CA ARG A 729 20.52 21.81 -5.94
C ARG A 729 21.97 21.57 -5.55
N PHE A 730 22.90 21.89 -6.43
CA PHE A 730 24.34 21.72 -6.20
C PHE A 730 24.93 22.74 -5.20
N GLN A 731 24.35 23.93 -5.09
CA GLN A 731 24.79 25.03 -4.19
C GLN A 731 24.18 24.99 -2.78
N SER A 732 23.20 24.12 -2.50
CA SER A 732 22.62 23.98 -1.16
C SER A 732 23.66 23.45 -0.14
N ASN A 733 24.03 24.29 0.83
CA ASN A 733 25.08 24.08 1.84
C ASN A 733 24.80 22.87 2.77
N PHE A 734 25.42 21.72 2.48
CA PHE A 734 25.66 20.64 3.45
C PHE A 734 27.17 20.36 3.55
N PRO A 735 27.74 19.98 4.72
CA PRO A 735 29.19 19.79 4.86
C PRO A 735 29.75 18.66 3.98
N GLU A 736 30.94 18.87 3.42
CA GLU A 736 31.61 18.11 2.32
C GLU A 736 32.16 16.70 2.66
N CYS A 737 31.65 15.99 3.66
CA CYS A 737 32.25 14.72 4.12
C CYS A 737 31.34 13.48 4.02
N THR A 738 30.34 13.50 3.15
CA THR A 738 29.71 12.31 2.54
C THR A 738 30.28 12.14 1.14
N PRO A 739 30.46 10.93 0.58
CA PRO A 739 30.59 10.81 -0.86
C PRO A 739 29.21 11.19 -1.35
N ARG A 740 29.04 12.45 -1.72
CA ARG A 740 27.79 12.93 -2.27
C ARG A 740 27.59 12.14 -3.56
N TYR A 741 26.78 11.09 -3.52
CA TYR A 741 25.77 10.99 -4.57
C TYR A 741 24.91 12.23 -4.37
N ALA A 742 25.39 13.37 -4.88
CA ALA A 742 24.53 14.47 -5.25
C ALA A 742 23.41 13.78 -6.01
N GLY A 743 22.19 13.78 -5.46
CA GLY A 743 21.07 13.06 -6.06
C GLY A 743 21.13 13.34 -7.55
N GLU A 744 21.54 12.33 -8.33
CA GLU A 744 21.79 12.53 -9.75
C GLU A 744 20.49 13.10 -10.27
N LEU A 745 20.57 14.22 -10.98
CA LEU A 745 19.40 14.70 -11.69
C LEU A 745 18.82 13.50 -12.46
N PRO A 746 17.48 13.35 -12.48
CA PRO A 746 16.89 12.34 -13.35
C PRO A 746 17.36 12.59 -14.79
N ARG A 747 17.18 11.63 -15.70
CA ARG A 747 17.77 11.77 -17.02
C ARG A 747 17.19 13.02 -17.69
N ILE A 748 18.07 14.00 -17.93
CA ILE A 748 17.69 15.22 -18.62
C ILE A 748 18.12 15.09 -20.07
N GLY A 749 17.21 15.43 -20.98
CA GLY A 749 17.51 15.47 -22.41
C GLY A 749 17.08 16.75 -23.11
N VAL A 750 17.41 16.82 -24.39
CA VAL A 750 16.98 17.89 -25.31
C VAL A 750 16.20 17.27 -26.47
N ARG A 751 15.06 17.86 -26.79
CA ARG A 751 14.30 17.51 -27.99
C ARG A 751 14.81 18.28 -29.19
N VAL A 752 15.07 17.56 -30.28
CA VAL A 752 15.48 18.11 -31.57
C VAL A 752 14.43 17.84 -32.64
N HIS A 753 14.24 18.82 -33.51
CA HIS A 753 13.34 18.71 -34.64
C HIS A 753 14.11 18.16 -35.85
N ALA A 754 13.84 16.90 -36.22
CA ALA A 754 14.57 16.15 -37.24
C ALA A 754 13.60 15.66 -38.33
N CYS A 755 13.26 16.53 -39.28
CA CYS A 755 12.39 16.21 -40.42
C CYS A 755 13.08 16.51 -41.75
N ARG A 756 12.80 15.72 -42.79
CA ARG A 756 13.28 16.02 -44.14
C ARG A 756 12.54 17.26 -44.66
N GLN A 757 13.27 18.22 -45.26
CA GLN A 757 12.62 19.24 -46.07
C GLN A 757 12.09 18.56 -47.34
N HIS A 758 10.78 18.35 -47.44
CA HIS A 758 10.20 17.93 -48.71
C HIS A 758 10.34 19.07 -49.72
N ASP A 759 11.07 18.82 -50.81
CA ASP A 759 11.28 19.75 -51.95
C ASP A 759 9.99 20.13 -52.71
N ASN A 760 8.83 19.75 -52.20
CA ASN A 760 7.56 19.93 -52.86
C ASN A 760 7.02 21.35 -52.59
N ARG A 761 7.31 22.28 -53.51
CA ARG A 761 6.89 23.70 -53.52
C ARG A 761 5.38 23.97 -53.44
N ALA A 762 4.54 22.93 -53.26
CA ALA A 762 3.08 23.02 -53.25
C ALA A 762 2.48 23.29 -51.85
N GLN A 763 3.23 23.09 -50.77
CA GLN A 763 2.79 23.42 -49.40
C GLN A 763 3.87 24.25 -48.68
N PRO A 764 3.49 25.36 -47.99
CA PRO A 764 4.43 26.08 -47.15
C PRO A 764 4.95 25.14 -46.04
N PRO A 765 6.23 25.23 -45.64
CA PRO A 765 6.75 24.43 -44.54
C PRO A 765 5.91 24.68 -43.29
N ALA A 766 5.44 23.61 -42.64
CA ALA A 766 4.70 23.71 -41.39
C ALA A 766 5.52 24.51 -40.36
N PRO A 767 4.90 25.42 -39.60
CA PRO A 767 5.62 26.19 -38.59
C PRO A 767 6.27 25.25 -37.57
N TRP A 768 7.57 25.43 -37.33
CA TRP A 768 8.29 24.71 -36.28
C TRP A 768 7.74 25.12 -34.92
N THR A 769 7.20 24.17 -34.16
CA THR A 769 6.55 24.45 -32.88
C THR A 769 7.02 23.54 -31.75
N ILE A 770 7.78 22.48 -32.05
CA ILE A 770 8.18 21.46 -31.08
C ILE A 770 9.66 21.09 -31.31
N GLY A 771 10.45 21.18 -30.25
CA GLY A 771 11.87 20.85 -30.24
C GLY A 771 12.75 21.91 -30.92
N VAL A 772 14.06 21.83 -30.66
CA VAL A 772 15.06 22.74 -31.22
C VAL A 772 15.35 22.37 -32.68
N PRO A 773 15.22 23.29 -33.66
CA PRO A 773 15.54 23.00 -35.05
C PRO A 773 17.04 22.83 -35.26
N LEU A 774 17.46 21.75 -35.92
CA LEU A 774 18.87 21.40 -36.16
C LEU A 774 19.54 22.22 -37.29
N SER A 775 19.51 23.55 -37.19
CA SER A 775 20.37 24.42 -38.01
C SER A 775 21.83 24.26 -37.59
N GLY A 776 22.79 24.65 -38.44
CA GLY A 776 24.23 24.58 -38.08
C GLY A 776 24.56 25.35 -36.79
N GLU A 777 23.90 26.49 -36.58
CA GLU A 777 24.04 27.28 -35.35
C GLU A 777 23.47 26.55 -34.12
N ASN A 778 22.25 26.01 -34.22
CA ASN A 778 21.61 25.31 -33.11
C ASN A 778 22.28 23.97 -32.80
N ARG A 779 22.77 23.25 -33.81
CA ARG A 779 23.57 22.04 -33.64
C ARG A 779 24.81 22.33 -32.79
N THR A 780 25.51 23.43 -33.08
CA THR A 780 26.66 23.91 -32.28
C THR A 780 26.23 24.24 -30.85
N LYS A 781 25.12 24.96 -30.67
CA LYS A 781 24.58 25.29 -29.33
C LYS A 781 24.19 24.06 -28.51
N ILE A 782 23.61 23.03 -29.14
CA ILE A 782 23.27 21.78 -28.47
C ILE A 782 24.54 21.06 -28.02
N ILE A 783 25.54 20.91 -28.90
CA ILE A 783 26.82 20.29 -28.54
C ILE A 783 27.46 21.03 -27.37
N GLN A 784 27.52 22.36 -27.44
CA GLN A 784 28.06 23.18 -26.35
C GLN A 784 27.27 22.99 -25.05
N ALA A 785 25.94 22.84 -25.12
CA ALA A 785 25.13 22.57 -23.93
C ALA A 785 25.48 21.24 -23.25
N PHE A 786 25.81 20.19 -24.01
CA PHE A 786 26.30 18.92 -23.45
C PHE A 786 27.71 19.02 -22.86
N VAL A 787 28.55 19.91 -23.41
CA VAL A 787 29.88 20.23 -22.83
C VAL A 787 29.71 20.98 -21.50
N ASP A 788 28.85 21.99 -21.48
CA ASP A 788 28.67 22.87 -20.31
C ASP A 788 27.89 22.22 -19.16
N ASN A 789 27.11 21.15 -19.44
CA ASN A 789 26.19 20.55 -18.49
C ASN A 789 26.39 19.03 -18.43
N PRO A 790 27.28 18.51 -17.56
CA PRO A 790 27.60 17.08 -17.49
C PRO A 790 26.41 16.15 -17.16
N TRP A 791 25.35 16.70 -16.57
CA TRP A 791 24.12 15.97 -16.24
C TRP A 791 23.17 15.76 -17.43
N LEU A 792 23.44 16.40 -18.57
CA LEU A 792 22.64 16.24 -19.78
C LEU A 792 23.02 14.94 -20.49
N SER A 793 22.09 14.00 -20.65
CA SER A 793 22.43 12.62 -21.02
C SER A 793 21.49 11.97 -22.04
N SER A 794 20.49 12.71 -22.52
CA SER A 794 19.47 12.18 -23.43
C SER A 794 19.20 13.11 -24.62
N LEU A 795 18.92 12.53 -25.78
CA LEU A 795 18.40 13.24 -26.95
C LEU A 795 17.04 12.67 -27.31
N GLN A 796 16.10 13.53 -27.70
CA GLN A 796 14.79 13.11 -28.21
C GLN A 796 14.55 13.65 -29.61
N ALA A 797 14.10 12.80 -30.53
CA ALA A 797 13.67 13.22 -31.85
C ALA A 797 12.18 13.57 -31.87
N MET A 798 11.82 14.61 -32.63
CA MET A 798 10.47 14.83 -33.14
C MET A 798 10.45 14.46 -34.63
N SER A 799 9.61 13.49 -35.01
CA SER A 799 9.38 13.09 -36.41
C SER A 799 8.10 13.74 -36.97
N CYS A 800 8.15 14.29 -38.19
CA CYS A 800 7.01 14.93 -38.84
C CYS A 800 6.01 13.94 -39.49
N GLY A 801 6.35 12.65 -39.52
CA GLY A 801 5.50 11.60 -40.05
C GLY A 801 6.14 10.21 -39.94
N PRO A 802 5.40 9.13 -40.25
CA PRO A 802 5.93 7.76 -40.19
C PRO A 802 7.10 7.52 -41.15
N GLU A 803 7.17 8.25 -42.27
CA GLU A 803 8.28 8.15 -43.25
C GLU A 803 9.58 8.78 -42.76
N ASP A 804 9.50 9.73 -41.82
CA ASP A 804 10.67 10.40 -41.25
C ASP A 804 11.22 9.70 -40.00
N PHE A 805 10.57 8.64 -39.50
CA PHE A 805 10.96 7.98 -38.25
C PHE A 805 12.40 7.45 -38.28
N ALA A 806 12.77 6.71 -39.32
CA ALA A 806 14.12 6.16 -39.43
C ALA A 806 15.16 7.24 -39.77
N PHE A 807 14.78 8.26 -40.57
CA PHE A 807 15.63 9.43 -40.80
C PHE A 807 15.94 10.18 -39.49
N ALA A 808 14.93 10.43 -38.67
CA ALA A 808 15.10 11.10 -37.39
C ALA A 808 16.00 10.31 -36.44
N ALA A 809 15.88 8.98 -36.43
CA ALA A 809 16.75 8.09 -35.66
C ALA A 809 18.22 8.17 -36.13
N HIS A 810 18.44 8.18 -37.45
CA HIS A 810 19.78 8.37 -38.04
C HIS A 810 20.40 9.71 -37.62
N VAL A 811 19.64 10.80 -37.73
CA VAL A 811 20.08 12.15 -37.33
C VAL A 811 20.45 12.20 -35.84
N LEU A 812 19.66 11.55 -34.98
CA LEU A 812 19.91 11.50 -33.54
C LEU A 812 21.20 10.73 -33.20
N CYS A 813 21.43 9.59 -33.87
CA CYS A 813 22.67 8.82 -33.71
C CYS A 813 23.91 9.61 -34.13
N ASP A 814 23.84 10.30 -35.27
CA ASP A 814 24.97 11.09 -35.76
C ASP A 814 25.27 12.29 -34.85
N LEU A 815 24.23 12.97 -34.33
CA LEU A 815 24.41 14.03 -33.34
C LEU A 815 24.99 13.49 -32.02
N ALA A 816 24.52 12.34 -31.55
CA ALA A 816 25.03 11.72 -30.32
C ALA A 816 26.51 11.36 -30.43
N ASN A 817 26.92 10.78 -31.57
CA ASN A 817 28.33 10.45 -31.82
C ASN A 817 29.21 11.69 -31.88
N GLU A 818 28.71 12.80 -32.45
CA GLU A 818 29.44 14.06 -32.46
C GLU A 818 29.57 14.67 -31.06
N ILE A 819 28.50 14.64 -30.25
CA ILE A 819 28.55 15.08 -28.85
C ILE A 819 29.59 14.27 -28.08
N ASP A 820 29.54 12.95 -28.16
CA ASP A 820 30.46 12.07 -27.44
C ASP A 820 31.92 12.29 -27.89
N ALA A 821 32.15 12.52 -29.19
CA ALA A 821 33.47 12.85 -29.72
C ALA A 821 34.01 14.21 -29.22
N VAL A 822 33.14 15.22 -29.09
CA VAL A 822 33.54 16.56 -28.60
C VAL A 822 33.75 16.57 -27.09
N VAL A 823 32.93 15.84 -26.33
CA VAL A 823 33.06 15.74 -24.87
C VAL A 823 34.22 14.81 -24.48
N GLY A 824 34.53 13.80 -25.30
CA GLY A 824 35.61 12.84 -25.06
C GLY A 824 35.20 11.62 -24.21
N GLU A 825 33.92 11.41 -23.98
CA GLU A 825 33.33 10.24 -23.30
C GLU A 825 31.92 9.95 -23.84
N ASP A 826 31.36 8.77 -23.54
CA ASP A 826 29.99 8.39 -23.93
C ASP A 826 28.94 9.20 -23.14
N ARG A 827 28.76 10.49 -23.46
CA ARG A 827 27.88 11.43 -22.75
C ARG A 827 26.40 11.11 -23.00
N VAL A 828 26.02 10.82 -24.24
CA VAL A 828 24.63 10.52 -24.60
C VAL A 828 24.30 9.08 -24.26
N LYS A 829 23.56 8.87 -23.17
CA LYS A 829 23.14 7.54 -22.68
C LYS A 829 21.82 7.07 -23.27
N VAL A 830 20.96 8.00 -23.68
CA VAL A 830 19.60 7.69 -24.13
C VAL A 830 19.29 8.38 -25.46
N LEU A 831 18.77 7.59 -26.40
CA LEU A 831 18.23 8.04 -27.68
C LEU A 831 16.73 7.79 -27.72
N ASN A 832 15.93 8.83 -27.50
CA ASN A 832 14.49 8.75 -27.55
C ASN A 832 14.00 9.08 -28.96
N LEU A 833 13.51 8.07 -29.67
CA LEU A 833 13.04 8.21 -31.06
C LEU A 833 11.63 8.80 -31.16
N GLY A 834 10.97 9.04 -30.02
CA GLY A 834 9.58 9.51 -29.95
C GLY A 834 8.58 8.46 -30.43
N GLY A 835 7.41 8.92 -30.87
CA GLY A 835 6.35 8.08 -31.41
C GLY A 835 5.80 8.65 -32.71
N ALA A 836 5.72 7.83 -33.76
CA ALA A 836 4.98 8.17 -34.97
C ALA A 836 3.47 7.92 -34.74
N ASN A 837 2.67 8.99 -34.79
CA ASN A 837 1.22 8.90 -34.75
C ASN A 837 0.73 8.15 -36.00
N GLY A 838 0.12 6.99 -35.79
CA GLY A 838 -0.41 6.17 -36.87
C GLY A 838 -1.94 6.12 -36.87
N GLY A 839 -2.55 6.35 -38.03
CA GLY A 839 -3.95 6.00 -38.32
C GLY A 839 -4.12 4.53 -38.76
N CYS A 840 -5.33 4.14 -39.16
CA CYS A 840 -5.69 2.77 -39.56
C CYS A 840 -4.84 2.19 -40.71
N SER A 841 -4.18 3.03 -41.52
CA SER A 841 -3.34 2.69 -42.68
C SER A 841 -1.82 2.78 -42.42
N SER A 842 -1.39 2.84 -41.16
CA SER A 842 0.02 3.02 -40.81
C SER A 842 0.84 1.73 -40.93
N PRO A 843 2.15 1.83 -41.21
CA PRO A 843 3.05 0.67 -41.22
C PRO A 843 3.01 -0.05 -39.87
N THR A 844 3.10 -1.37 -39.92
CA THR A 844 3.19 -2.25 -38.76
C THR A 844 4.47 -1.97 -37.96
N LEU A 845 4.50 -2.39 -36.69
CA LEU A 845 5.72 -2.23 -35.87
C LEU A 845 6.91 -2.98 -36.48
N GLY A 846 6.69 -4.13 -37.12
CA GLY A 846 7.72 -4.88 -37.86
C GLY A 846 8.27 -4.07 -39.04
N GLU A 847 7.39 -3.51 -39.88
CA GLU A 847 7.81 -2.67 -41.02
C GLU A 847 8.61 -1.43 -40.59
N ARG A 848 8.36 -0.91 -39.39
CA ARG A 848 9.15 0.19 -38.81
C ARG A 848 10.52 -0.25 -38.28
N VAL A 849 10.62 -1.47 -37.75
CA VAL A 849 11.91 -2.06 -37.39
C VAL A 849 12.73 -2.31 -38.65
N ASP A 850 12.10 -2.80 -39.72
CA ASP A 850 12.75 -2.99 -41.01
C ASP A 850 13.28 -1.67 -41.59
N SER A 851 12.50 -0.57 -41.49
CA SER A 851 12.99 0.73 -41.95
C SER A 851 14.15 1.27 -41.11
N LEU A 852 14.17 1.03 -39.79
CA LEU A 852 15.33 1.34 -38.95
C LEU A 852 16.56 0.54 -39.39
N HIS A 853 16.41 -0.74 -39.77
CA HIS A 853 17.54 -1.55 -40.24
C HIS A 853 18.16 -0.99 -41.52
N VAL A 854 17.34 -0.43 -42.41
CA VAL A 854 17.79 0.14 -43.68
C VAL A 854 18.39 1.54 -43.50
N ASP A 855 17.66 2.44 -42.84
CA ASP A 855 17.98 3.88 -42.85
C ASP A 855 18.75 4.33 -41.61
N ALA A 856 18.68 3.59 -40.49
CA ALA A 856 19.34 3.93 -39.23
C ALA A 856 19.99 2.71 -38.53
N PRO A 857 20.83 1.91 -39.23
CA PRO A 857 21.39 0.67 -38.68
C PRO A 857 22.18 0.88 -37.38
N LYS A 858 22.78 2.07 -37.21
CA LYS A 858 23.57 2.44 -36.02
C LYS A 858 22.77 2.41 -34.71
N VAL A 859 21.44 2.53 -34.76
CA VAL A 859 20.56 2.45 -33.58
C VAL A 859 20.60 1.05 -32.93
N PHE A 860 20.96 0.03 -33.71
CA PHE A 860 21.08 -1.35 -33.25
C PHE A 860 22.46 -1.68 -32.68
N GLU A 861 23.46 -0.80 -32.87
CA GLU A 861 24.81 -1.02 -32.35
C GLU A 861 24.82 -0.84 -30.82
N ARG A 862 25.38 -1.81 -30.09
CA ARG A 862 25.44 -1.80 -28.62
C ARG A 862 26.59 -0.93 -28.09
N HIS A 863 26.51 0.38 -28.30
CA HIS A 863 27.45 1.37 -27.72
C HIS A 863 27.05 1.82 -26.31
N GLY A 864 26.46 0.92 -25.51
CA GLY A 864 26.00 1.27 -24.15
C GLY A 864 24.84 2.27 -24.05
N ARG A 865 24.20 2.62 -25.18
CA ARG A 865 23.03 3.52 -25.22
C ARG A 865 21.72 2.75 -25.13
N THR A 866 20.75 3.31 -24.42
CA THR A 866 19.35 2.85 -24.43
C THR A 866 18.57 3.59 -25.51
N VAL A 867 17.75 2.87 -26.29
CA VAL A 867 16.85 3.48 -27.27
C VAL A 867 15.43 3.50 -26.70
N LEU A 868 14.81 4.67 -26.60
CA LEU A 868 13.43 4.83 -26.11
C LEU A 868 12.44 5.01 -27.26
N ILE A 869 11.27 4.39 -27.15
CA ILE A 869 10.15 4.52 -28.09
C ILE A 869 8.87 4.88 -27.35
N GLU A 870 8.10 5.84 -27.89
CA GLU A 870 6.92 6.43 -27.25
C GLU A 870 5.59 6.15 -27.99
N TYR A 871 5.22 4.88 -28.18
CA TYR A 871 3.96 4.55 -28.84
C TYR A 871 2.76 4.59 -27.90
N GLY A 872 1.73 5.37 -28.25
CA GLY A 872 0.43 5.39 -27.57
C GLY A 872 -0.70 4.83 -28.44
N MET A 873 -1.16 5.63 -29.41
CA MET A 873 -2.30 5.31 -30.29
C MET A 873 -2.19 3.94 -30.96
N ASN A 874 -0.99 3.55 -31.41
CA ASN A 874 -0.74 2.27 -32.07
C ASN A 874 -1.04 1.06 -31.17
N VAL A 875 -1.00 1.24 -29.85
CA VAL A 875 -1.26 0.20 -28.85
C VAL A 875 -2.72 0.24 -28.41
N SER A 876 -3.26 1.43 -28.09
CA SER A 876 -4.57 1.54 -27.45
C SER A 876 -5.75 1.61 -28.41
N ALA A 877 -5.60 2.19 -29.61
CA ALA A 877 -6.74 2.48 -30.48
C ALA A 877 -7.53 1.22 -30.88
N LYS A 878 -6.85 0.20 -31.40
CA LYS A 878 -7.48 -1.05 -31.89
C LYS A 878 -7.99 -1.96 -30.77
N ALA A 879 -7.57 -1.72 -29.53
CA ALA A 879 -7.99 -2.51 -28.38
C ALA A 879 -9.39 -2.10 -27.86
N GLY A 880 -9.95 -0.98 -28.34
CA GLY A 880 -11.25 -0.47 -27.89
C GLY A 880 -12.16 -0.01 -29.03
N TRP A 881 -13.45 -0.01 -28.74
CA TRP A 881 -14.52 0.44 -29.63
C TRP A 881 -15.64 1.09 -28.82
N THR A 882 -16.38 2.00 -29.44
CA THR A 882 -17.45 2.78 -28.80
C THR A 882 -18.80 2.31 -29.33
N LEU A 883 -19.71 2.03 -28.40
CA LEU A 883 -21.08 1.61 -28.67
C LEU A 883 -22.03 2.79 -28.50
N PHE A 884 -22.91 3.01 -29.48
CA PHE A 884 -23.96 4.02 -29.44
C PHE A 884 -25.34 3.36 -29.65
N PRO A 885 -26.29 3.54 -28.72
CA PRO A 885 -27.67 3.12 -28.97
C PRO A 885 -28.36 4.05 -29.97
N VAL A 886 -29.17 3.48 -30.86
CA VAL A 886 -29.97 4.24 -31.83
C VAL A 886 -31.31 4.58 -31.19
N GLU A 887 -31.51 5.86 -30.88
CA GLU A 887 -32.77 6.33 -30.27
C GLU A 887 -33.76 6.87 -31.31
N GLN A 888 -33.28 7.45 -32.41
CA GLN A 888 -34.12 8.13 -33.39
C GLN A 888 -33.68 7.84 -34.82
N VAL A 889 -34.66 7.47 -35.65
CA VAL A 889 -34.51 7.32 -37.10
C VAL A 889 -35.49 8.27 -37.77
N ARG A 890 -34.99 9.16 -38.62
CA ARG A 890 -35.78 10.18 -39.34
C ARG A 890 -35.71 9.93 -40.84
N LYS A 891 -36.84 10.11 -41.53
CA LYS A 891 -36.90 10.07 -42.99
C LYS A 891 -37.11 11.49 -43.50
N ASN A 892 -36.28 11.93 -44.44
CA ASN A 892 -36.38 13.29 -44.98
C ASN A 892 -37.50 13.41 -46.02
N HIS A 893 -37.68 12.44 -46.96
CA HIS A 893 -38.80 12.29 -47.94
C HIS A 893 -38.79 10.87 -48.55
N ASP A 894 -39.80 10.48 -49.36
CA ASP A 894 -39.97 9.11 -49.89
C ASP A 894 -38.78 8.57 -50.73
N ASP A 895 -37.92 9.45 -51.28
CA ASP A 895 -36.72 9.10 -52.08
C ASP A 895 -35.37 9.51 -51.42
N ALA A 896 -35.37 10.05 -50.20
CA ALA A 896 -34.15 10.54 -49.53
C ALA A 896 -33.52 9.48 -48.60
N PRO A 897 -32.17 9.46 -48.42
CA PRO A 897 -31.53 8.53 -47.49
C PRO A 897 -32.09 8.70 -46.07
N THR A 898 -32.27 7.57 -45.36
CA THR A 898 -32.77 7.58 -43.98
C THR A 898 -31.69 8.16 -43.06
N ALA A 899 -32.02 9.24 -42.36
CA ALA A 899 -31.14 9.90 -41.40
C ALA A 899 -31.28 9.26 -40.02
N VAL A 900 -30.22 8.63 -39.54
CA VAL A 900 -30.14 7.99 -38.24
C VAL A 900 -29.44 8.95 -37.28
N VAL A 901 -30.17 9.40 -36.27
CA VAL A 901 -29.65 10.37 -35.29
C VAL A 901 -29.03 9.58 -34.13
N VAL A 902 -27.73 9.77 -33.94
CA VAL A 902 -26.96 9.16 -32.84
C VAL A 902 -26.69 10.24 -31.78
N PRO A 903 -26.87 9.96 -30.47
CA PRO A 903 -26.73 10.96 -29.41
C PRO A 903 -25.36 11.70 -29.39
N VAL A 904 -25.38 12.87 -28.74
CA VAL A 904 -24.40 13.97 -28.76
C VAL A 904 -22.96 13.55 -28.41
N ASP A 905 -21.99 14.20 -29.08
CA ASP A 905 -20.52 13.99 -29.06
C ASP A 905 -19.95 12.97 -30.07
N GLY A 906 -20.42 13.03 -31.32
CA GLY A 906 -19.93 12.24 -32.45
C GLY A 906 -18.92 12.93 -33.34
N ALA A 907 -18.07 13.83 -32.83
CA ALA A 907 -16.97 14.38 -33.63
C ALA A 907 -16.10 13.25 -34.22
N ASP A 908 -15.91 12.17 -33.45
CA ASP A 908 -15.17 10.97 -33.88
C ASP A 908 -15.95 10.13 -34.91
N LEU A 909 -17.29 10.24 -34.99
CA LEU A 909 -18.08 9.56 -36.04
C LEU A 909 -17.77 10.11 -37.43
N THR A 910 -17.43 11.39 -37.52
CA THR A 910 -17.18 12.13 -38.76
C THR A 910 -15.73 12.57 -38.94
N ALA A 911 -14.83 12.19 -38.02
CA ALA A 911 -13.42 12.50 -38.11
C ALA A 911 -12.80 11.88 -39.38
N THR A 912 -12.10 12.71 -40.15
CA THR A 912 -11.39 12.31 -41.36
C THR A 912 -9.89 12.49 -41.22
N LEU A 913 -9.13 11.62 -41.87
CA LEU A 913 -7.69 11.75 -42.08
C LEU A 913 -7.41 12.83 -43.13
N ALA A 914 -6.14 13.24 -43.24
CA ALA A 914 -5.72 14.28 -44.18
C ALA A 914 -6.00 13.94 -45.67
N ASP A 915 -6.14 12.66 -45.99
CA ASP A 915 -6.52 12.15 -47.31
C ASP A 915 -8.04 12.15 -47.57
N GLY A 916 -8.84 12.64 -46.62
CA GLY A 916 -10.29 12.71 -46.69
C GLY A 916 -11.02 11.41 -46.32
N THR A 917 -10.30 10.33 -45.98
CA THR A 917 -10.92 9.08 -45.52
C THR A 917 -11.39 9.18 -44.07
N PHE A 918 -12.46 8.48 -43.70
CA PHE A 918 -12.92 8.47 -42.30
C PHE A 918 -11.92 7.72 -41.40
N GLN A 919 -11.59 8.31 -40.26
CA GLN A 919 -10.61 7.80 -39.30
C GLN A 919 -11.02 6.45 -38.69
N HIS A 920 -12.33 6.26 -38.46
CA HIS A 920 -12.87 5.10 -37.74
C HIS A 920 -13.80 4.26 -38.60
N ARG A 921 -13.77 2.93 -38.42
CA ARG A 921 -14.69 1.99 -39.08
C ARG A 921 -16.01 1.91 -38.31
N VAL A 922 -17.11 1.57 -39.00
CA VAL A 922 -18.45 1.49 -38.40
C VAL A 922 -19.09 0.14 -38.69
N SER A 923 -19.78 -0.45 -37.70
CA SER A 923 -20.63 -1.63 -37.89
C SER A 923 -21.94 -1.50 -37.11
N ILE A 924 -22.98 -2.23 -37.53
CA ILE A 924 -24.31 -2.21 -36.90
C ILE A 924 -24.60 -3.56 -36.24
N VAL A 925 -25.21 -3.52 -35.06
CA VAL A 925 -25.76 -4.70 -34.38
C VAL A 925 -27.26 -4.51 -34.18
N LYS A 926 -28.05 -5.42 -34.78
CA LYS A 926 -29.51 -5.42 -34.66
C LYS A 926 -29.95 -5.89 -33.27
N ALA A 927 -30.99 -5.24 -32.72
CA ALA A 927 -31.58 -5.62 -31.43
C ALA A 927 -32.42 -6.92 -31.52
N SER A 928 -33.13 -7.13 -32.63
CA SER A 928 -33.91 -8.34 -32.92
C SER A 928 -33.01 -9.43 -33.51
N SER A 929 -33.22 -10.68 -33.11
CA SER A 929 -32.20 -11.73 -33.10
C SER A 929 -31.98 -12.52 -34.40
N GLU A 930 -32.37 -12.04 -35.57
CA GLU A 930 -32.12 -12.77 -36.83
C GLU A 930 -30.89 -12.25 -37.56
N ALA A 931 -30.25 -13.13 -38.33
CA ALA A 931 -28.99 -12.89 -39.01
C ALA A 931 -28.94 -11.52 -39.72
N THR A 932 -27.74 -10.91 -39.77
CA THR A 932 -27.52 -9.62 -40.44
C THR A 932 -28.17 -9.66 -41.83
N PRO A 933 -29.16 -8.79 -42.13
CA PRO A 933 -29.80 -8.79 -43.44
C PRO A 933 -28.75 -8.60 -44.54
N SER A 934 -28.85 -9.36 -45.63
CA SER A 934 -27.89 -9.30 -46.75
C SER A 934 -28.02 -8.03 -47.60
N GLU A 935 -29.17 -7.35 -47.52
CA GLU A 935 -29.48 -6.16 -48.28
C GLU A 935 -29.07 -4.90 -47.48
N THR A 936 -28.26 -4.04 -48.11
CA THR A 936 -27.74 -2.80 -47.51
C THR A 936 -28.31 -1.59 -48.22
N PHE A 937 -28.64 -0.56 -47.45
CA PHE A 937 -29.17 0.71 -47.94
C PHE A 937 -28.21 1.86 -47.63
N GLN A 938 -28.24 2.90 -48.47
CA GLN A 938 -27.53 4.14 -48.17
C GLN A 938 -28.25 4.88 -47.05
N GLN A 939 -27.55 5.15 -45.95
CA GLN A 939 -28.09 5.87 -44.80
C GLN A 939 -27.08 6.89 -44.29
N GLU A 940 -27.58 7.87 -43.54
CA GLU A 940 -26.75 8.95 -42.99
C GLU A 940 -26.74 8.87 -41.47
N LEU A 941 -25.54 8.73 -40.87
CA LEU A 941 -25.35 8.91 -39.44
C LEU A 941 -25.18 10.40 -39.15
N VAL A 942 -26.05 10.94 -38.30
CA VAL A 942 -26.05 12.35 -37.93
C VAL A 942 -25.70 12.49 -36.46
N SER A 943 -24.70 13.31 -36.15
CA SER A 943 -24.34 13.69 -34.77
C SER A 943 -24.18 15.20 -34.63
N PHE A 944 -24.48 15.72 -33.45
CA PHE A 944 -24.40 17.14 -33.12
C PHE A 944 -23.20 17.42 -32.22
N SER A 945 -22.32 18.33 -32.64
CA SER A 945 -21.23 18.87 -31.81
C SER A 945 -21.24 20.39 -31.94
N GLY A 946 -21.23 21.10 -30.79
CA GLY A 946 -21.27 22.56 -30.76
C GLY A 946 -22.47 23.20 -31.49
N GLY A 947 -23.62 22.51 -31.56
CA GLY A 947 -24.83 22.99 -32.24
C GLY A 947 -24.85 22.84 -33.77
N LYS A 948 -23.78 22.33 -34.39
CA LYS A 948 -23.74 22.02 -35.84
C LYS A 948 -23.94 20.52 -36.08
N PRO A 949 -24.81 20.12 -37.03
CA PRO A 949 -24.91 18.73 -37.44
C PRO A 949 -23.68 18.33 -38.26
N THR A 950 -23.13 17.15 -37.95
CA THR A 950 -22.10 16.46 -38.72
C THR A 950 -22.72 15.18 -39.28
N VAL A 951 -22.43 14.87 -40.55
CA VAL A 951 -23.08 13.79 -41.29
C VAL A 951 -22.04 12.86 -41.90
N ARG A 952 -22.26 11.55 -41.76
CA ARG A 952 -21.49 10.51 -42.43
C ARG A 952 -22.42 9.55 -43.16
N SER A 953 -22.28 9.46 -44.48
CA SER A 953 -23.00 8.48 -45.29
C SER A 953 -22.35 7.11 -45.19
N ILE A 954 -23.16 6.07 -44.99
CA ILE A 954 -22.74 4.67 -44.87
C ILE A 954 -23.66 3.73 -45.66
N GLN A 955 -23.15 2.57 -46.05
CA GLN A 955 -23.89 1.47 -46.68
C GLN A 955 -24.02 0.32 -45.68
N VAL A 956 -25.21 0.13 -45.10
CA VAL A 956 -25.47 -0.84 -44.02
C VAL A 956 -26.91 -1.36 -44.09
N PRO A 957 -27.26 -2.47 -43.41
CA PRO A 957 -28.64 -2.91 -43.28
C PRO A 957 -29.53 -1.82 -42.66
N GLN A 958 -30.85 -1.89 -42.92
CA GLN A 958 -31.81 -0.92 -42.42
C GLN A 958 -31.69 -0.75 -40.89
N ILE A 959 -31.34 0.45 -40.44
CA ILE A 959 -31.20 0.78 -39.01
C ILE A 959 -32.56 1.17 -38.44
N GLU A 960 -32.89 0.63 -37.28
CA GLU A 960 -34.13 0.89 -36.54
C GLU A 960 -33.82 1.42 -35.13
N SER A 961 -34.82 2.06 -34.52
CA SER A 961 -34.73 2.46 -33.11
C SER A 961 -34.53 1.23 -32.23
N GLY A 962 -33.55 1.30 -31.31
CA GLY A 962 -33.14 0.20 -30.43
C GLY A 962 -31.92 -0.58 -30.92
N ASP A 963 -31.51 -0.42 -32.18
CA ASP A 963 -30.26 -1.00 -32.69
C ASP A 963 -29.03 -0.31 -32.10
N PHE A 964 -27.84 -0.88 -32.35
CA PHE A 964 -26.58 -0.30 -31.90
C PHE A 964 -25.62 -0.02 -33.05
N VAL A 965 -25.00 1.17 -33.02
CA VAL A 965 -23.89 1.55 -33.89
C VAL A 965 -22.58 1.35 -33.11
N ILE A 966 -21.64 0.61 -33.70
CA ILE A 966 -20.29 0.44 -33.18
C ILE A 966 -19.33 1.28 -34.00
N LEU A 967 -18.58 2.15 -33.32
CA LEU A 967 -17.44 2.86 -33.88
C LEU A 967 -16.16 2.14 -33.43
N HIS A 968 -15.39 1.61 -34.37
CA HIS A 968 -14.17 0.85 -34.09
C HIS A 968 -12.95 1.75 -33.94
N ASP A 969 -11.89 1.19 -33.35
CA ASP A 969 -10.58 1.83 -33.21
C ASP A 969 -10.61 3.09 -32.31
N THR A 970 -11.48 3.07 -31.30
CA THR A 970 -11.72 4.21 -30.39
C THR A 970 -11.12 4.01 -29.02
N GLY A 971 -10.26 3.00 -28.80
CA GLY A 971 -9.56 2.81 -27.52
C GLY A 971 -8.53 3.90 -27.18
N ALA A 972 -8.47 4.97 -27.97
CA ALA A 972 -7.58 6.10 -27.75
C ALA A 972 -8.29 7.42 -28.08
N GLY A 973 -8.07 8.46 -27.26
CA GLY A 973 -8.57 9.82 -27.50
C GLY A 973 -10.09 10.07 -27.34
N THR A 974 -10.87 9.07 -26.91
CA THR A 974 -12.36 9.15 -26.85
C THR A 974 -12.95 9.14 -25.43
N LEU A 975 -12.11 8.96 -24.40
CA LEU A 975 -12.56 8.86 -23.00
C LEU A 975 -12.96 10.22 -22.40
N VAL A 976 -12.31 11.30 -22.83
CA VAL A 976 -12.53 12.66 -22.29
C VAL A 976 -13.65 13.35 -23.08
N PRO A 977 -14.70 13.88 -22.41
CA PRO A 977 -15.75 14.63 -23.09
C PRO A 977 -15.19 15.85 -23.81
N ARG A 978 -15.55 16.06 -25.09
CA ARG A 978 -15.10 17.21 -25.88
C ARG A 978 -16.08 18.38 -25.91
N ASN A 979 -17.30 18.18 -25.40
CA ASN A 979 -18.32 19.22 -25.30
C ASN A 979 -18.62 19.53 -23.82
N CYS A 980 -18.71 20.82 -23.49
CA CYS A 980 -18.98 21.29 -22.14
C CYS A 980 -20.30 20.71 -21.59
N GLY A 981 -20.21 19.89 -20.54
CA GLY A 981 -21.36 19.42 -19.75
C GLY A 981 -21.81 17.98 -19.97
N MET A 982 -21.16 17.25 -20.88
CA MET A 982 -21.42 15.82 -21.03
C MET A 982 -20.56 15.01 -20.05
N PRO A 983 -21.16 14.09 -19.27
CA PRO A 983 -20.38 13.21 -18.41
C PRO A 983 -19.52 12.23 -19.22
N ALA A 984 -18.32 11.92 -18.73
CA ALA A 984 -17.48 10.87 -19.31
C ALA A 984 -18.21 9.52 -19.34
N PRO A 985 -18.11 8.75 -20.44
CA PRO A 985 -18.89 7.52 -20.60
C PRO A 985 -18.47 6.43 -19.61
N ALA A 986 -19.34 5.44 -19.48
CA ALA A 986 -18.97 4.17 -18.85
C ALA A 986 -17.94 3.44 -19.74
N VAL A 987 -17.02 2.73 -19.08
CA VAL A 987 -15.99 1.91 -19.74
C VAL A 987 -16.16 0.48 -19.28
N CYS A 988 -16.38 -0.43 -20.22
CA CYS A 988 -16.51 -1.85 -20.01
C CYS A 988 -15.33 -2.60 -20.64
N GLY A 989 -15.02 -3.78 -20.13
CA GLY A 989 -14.01 -4.69 -20.68
C GLY A 989 -14.59 -6.09 -20.87
N TYR A 990 -14.10 -6.83 -21.86
CA TYR A 990 -14.43 -8.24 -22.02
C TYR A 990 -13.20 -9.12 -22.24
N ARG A 991 -13.32 -10.41 -21.89
CA ARG A 991 -12.39 -11.49 -22.25
C ARG A 991 -13.12 -12.64 -22.89
N LYS A 992 -12.48 -13.28 -23.87
CA LYS A 992 -12.99 -14.49 -24.53
C LYS A 992 -12.25 -15.70 -23.95
N THR A 993 -12.99 -16.62 -23.34
CA THR A 993 -12.48 -17.95 -22.95
C THR A 993 -13.19 -19.01 -23.80
N ASP A 994 -12.57 -20.18 -23.98
CA ASP A 994 -13.02 -21.22 -24.92
C ASP A 994 -14.51 -21.62 -24.74
N ASP A 995 -15.08 -21.45 -23.55
CA ASP A 995 -16.49 -21.75 -23.24
C ASP A 995 -17.34 -20.58 -22.72
N ALA A 996 -16.80 -19.36 -22.55
CA ALA A 996 -17.56 -18.22 -21.98
C ALA A 996 -17.01 -16.82 -22.32
N LEU A 997 -17.91 -15.84 -22.45
CA LEU A 997 -17.57 -14.41 -22.54
C LEU A 997 -17.71 -13.75 -21.16
N LYS A 998 -16.59 -13.25 -20.61
CA LYS A 998 -16.60 -12.54 -19.32
C LYS A 998 -16.57 -11.04 -19.57
N ILE A 999 -17.58 -10.33 -19.10
CA ILE A 999 -17.68 -8.87 -19.20
C ILE A 999 -17.55 -8.23 -17.81
N VAL A 1000 -16.83 -7.12 -17.70
CA VAL A 1000 -16.60 -6.36 -16.48
C VAL A 1000 -16.81 -4.87 -16.72
N LEU A 1001 -17.34 -4.16 -15.72
CA LEU A 1001 -17.36 -2.70 -15.70
C LEU A 1001 -16.02 -2.21 -15.15
N LEU A 1002 -15.26 -1.45 -15.94
CA LEU A 1002 -13.93 -0.96 -15.55
C LEU A 1002 -14.00 0.47 -14.99
N LYS A 1003 -14.93 1.28 -15.48
CA LYS A 1003 -15.21 2.64 -14.99
C LYS A 1003 -16.71 2.94 -15.16
N PRO A 1004 -17.43 3.38 -14.12
CA PRO A 1004 -18.79 3.87 -14.30
C PRO A 1004 -18.83 5.15 -15.15
N ALA A 1005 -19.98 5.45 -15.73
CA ALA A 1005 -20.21 6.77 -16.31
C ALA A 1005 -20.09 7.83 -15.21
N GLU A 1006 -19.55 8.98 -15.57
CA GLU A 1006 -19.56 10.14 -14.70
C GLU A 1006 -21.02 10.58 -14.47
N SER A 1007 -21.34 11.04 -13.26
CA SER A 1007 -22.68 11.58 -12.99
C SER A 1007 -22.78 13.03 -13.46
N PRO A 1008 -24.00 13.55 -13.71
CA PRO A 1008 -24.18 14.98 -13.98
C PRO A 1008 -23.55 15.88 -12.91
N GLU A 1009 -23.62 15.51 -11.63
CA GLU A 1009 -23.03 16.25 -10.52
C GLU A 1009 -21.50 16.30 -10.61
N GLN A 1010 -20.87 15.18 -10.96
CA GLN A 1010 -19.42 15.12 -11.17
C GLN A 1010 -19.00 15.99 -12.37
N ALA A 1011 -19.77 15.97 -13.47
CA ALA A 1011 -19.53 16.83 -14.62
C ALA A 1011 -19.70 18.33 -14.27
N MET A 1012 -20.71 18.67 -13.46
CA MET A 1012 -20.97 20.04 -12.99
C MET A 1012 -19.91 20.55 -12.00
N HIS A 1013 -19.23 19.66 -11.26
CA HIS A 1013 -18.14 20.03 -10.35
C HIS A 1013 -16.98 20.75 -11.07
N VAL A 1014 -16.82 20.53 -12.37
CA VAL A 1014 -15.81 21.26 -13.17
C VAL A 1014 -16.16 22.75 -13.30
N TRP A 1015 -17.43 23.12 -13.15
CA TRP A 1015 -17.91 24.50 -13.33
C TRP A 1015 -17.93 25.34 -12.05
N GLY A 1016 -17.84 24.71 -10.87
CA GLY A 1016 -17.88 25.38 -9.56
C GLY A 1016 -19.06 24.93 -8.72
#